data_AF-A0A6P4YZH9-F1
#
_entry.id   AF-A0A6P4YZH9-F1
#
_cell.length_a   1.000
_cell.length_b   1.000
_cell.length_c   1.000
_cell.angle_alpha   90.00
_cell.angle_beta   90.00
_cell.angle_gamma   90.00
#
_symmetry.space_group_name_H-M   'P 1'
#
loop_
_entity.id
_entity.type
_entity.pdbx_description
1 polymer ?
#
loop_
_entity_poly.entity_id
_entity_poly.type
_entity_poly.pdbx_seq_one_letter_code
_entity_poly.pdbx_strand_id
1 'polypeptide(L)'
;MSSLKTKSPVIARALSLLGETYDRRKEELTRPIHRSPSWSKPHSYSTNRPQNSIYRAQSHESLHRPQDSLFRSPSPSRQQSQDSFIYATPSGMSPEKVLQDSLQESESRRLNLVDKLREAQETLQLQTERLTEAEGKLNESKMTVANMKSHQQQLEFRVNTLEKDKADLEATQIEGIQRRDELHDRIGQLDAELHSLQASYSTLQAEYRQRQALVDQTSTALNMMEQENTNFQKTKETMGREMTALKESLQLAKLRADKLEAEKQVSQQEANNLREKQQALITQNSEVTQKLAEVTTSYAHLKDDWSNIGDEFSRVKQERDSLFSRTSRLEDVLADAKSKLASVTAEKDRLFQEKIDLHQKVQKMTVDKEQLMKAKHSVEEQCTELHVDLAQAKLSADKNNQEKVRVEQELNAVKKVSEDLSSELSMVKHNLEKAQELNKQLESSKRLAAQQQLMLEGELKRVTQDKDLLNKSFERLKKEQEADRERWDEQQRNLRETLQELRDNKQQLDTRTRELEKKLSLANEEHQYTMGQIQAECAEWRDTCERLTGMLERKEDEARNLQQKLQDIQEKNSALRMEQQLRTMKEAELTEAQQEIDRLGEEKQRLQQENVENQQVIRLLEMQKNILTKPQPGSEPYEQLQAEVDRMKAELTLNQDKLEELQRDRTQLIQQIEELMAEKDSSLSLDRTKMSEILINHPTIRTAELDERCQALERERISLQGINDDIKHQLTKLEKENEVLRQRLSAADSPSGTDTNPALLQLQRENEKFQEDYRRLKASYNELENRHLRLISSPESPGDRSDDSKQMKKEITRLESQVSLQRGQIVLLENSKRRLEDQNKKLEAKVQELEEREYNESFPGKSMQEGSSHRTHSRSSGDGSSGVADEEKTVLIEKLKGEKEKFRREVESLSSQLKDAEIIQEKQENVIRSMKEELEDEKMRKPKKIRFLDELQPPQESMDEVGAELLHVRGELQKVWDMIHVKGWGVRGARQAVGGSSSKACRGAAREGQIAAESGQPTKTR
;
A
#
# COMPACT_ATOMS: atom_id res chain seq x y z
N MET A 1 39.58 9.44 51.51
CA MET A 1 39.41 8.02 51.91
C MET A 1 40.47 7.21 51.19
N SER A 2 41.37 6.56 51.92
CA SER A 2 42.57 5.91 51.36
C SER A 2 42.65 4.46 51.81
N SER A 3 43.18 3.59 50.95
CA SER A 3 43.63 2.23 51.28
C SER A 3 42.61 1.25 51.88
N LEU A 4 42.06 0.38 51.02
CA LEU A 4 41.84 -1.03 51.36
C LEU A 4 42.29 -1.93 50.20
N LYS A 5 43.54 -2.43 50.26
CA LYS A 5 44.10 -3.40 49.32
C LYS A 5 44.17 -4.79 49.97
N THR A 6 43.06 -5.52 50.00
CA THR A 6 43.04 -6.95 50.37
C THR A 6 43.20 -7.80 49.11
N LYS A 7 44.25 -8.62 49.06
CA LYS A 7 44.58 -9.48 47.91
C LYS A 7 43.95 -10.87 48.09
N SER A 8 43.15 -11.31 47.13
CA SER A 8 42.82 -12.75 46.95
C SER A 8 43.37 -13.23 45.60
N PRO A 9 44.53 -13.91 45.56
CA PRO A 9 45.13 -14.38 44.30
C PRO A 9 44.32 -15.46 43.59
N VAL A 10 43.40 -16.13 44.30
CA VAL A 10 42.66 -17.31 43.81
C VAL A 10 41.60 -16.91 42.77
N ILE A 11 40.87 -15.81 43.00
CA ILE A 11 39.77 -15.37 42.13
C ILE A 11 40.30 -14.87 40.78
N ALA A 12 41.43 -14.15 40.77
CA ALA A 12 42.08 -13.68 39.55
C ALA A 12 42.49 -14.83 38.62
N ARG A 13 42.91 -15.98 39.18
CA ARG A 13 43.31 -17.17 38.40
C ARG A 13 42.12 -17.91 37.79
N ALA A 14 40.97 -17.91 38.46
CA ALA A 14 39.73 -18.50 37.94
C ALA A 14 39.17 -17.70 36.75
N LEU A 15 39.20 -16.36 36.81
CA LEU A 15 38.70 -15.52 35.72
C LEU A 15 39.59 -15.55 34.47
N SER A 16 40.91 -15.67 34.63
CA SER A 16 41.84 -15.77 33.48
C SER A 16 41.60 -17.02 32.62
N LEU A 17 41.22 -18.15 33.24
CA LEU A 17 40.95 -19.42 32.55
C LEU A 17 39.58 -19.46 31.84
N LEU A 18 38.67 -18.54 32.16
CA LEU A 18 37.37 -18.41 31.48
C LEU A 18 37.42 -17.49 30.26
N GLY A 19 38.42 -16.60 30.16
CA GLY A 19 38.61 -15.74 28.99
C GLY A 19 39.13 -16.49 27.77
N GLU A 20 40.16 -17.33 27.94
CA GLU A 20 40.90 -17.97 26.83
C GLU A 20 40.07 -18.99 26.01
N THR A 21 38.87 -19.35 26.47
CA THR A 21 37.97 -20.26 25.76
C THR A 21 36.95 -19.59 24.84
N TYR A 22 36.77 -18.26 24.89
CA TYR A 22 35.71 -17.59 24.14
C TYR A 22 36.15 -17.07 22.75
N ASP A 23 37.37 -16.54 22.63
CA ASP A 23 37.84 -15.93 21.37
C ASP A 23 38.20 -16.95 20.27
N ARG A 24 38.37 -18.23 20.62
CA ARG A 24 38.82 -19.29 19.70
C ARG A 24 37.76 -19.82 18.72
N ARG A 25 36.61 -19.15 18.58
CA ARG A 25 35.47 -19.57 17.74
C ARG A 25 35.07 -18.59 16.64
N LYS A 26 35.89 -17.57 16.33
CA LYS A 26 35.53 -16.48 15.40
C LYS A 26 36.35 -16.40 14.09
N GLU A 27 37.30 -17.31 13.85
CA GLU A 27 38.25 -17.22 12.72
C GLU A 27 38.22 -18.42 11.72
N GLU A 28 37.11 -19.17 11.63
CA GLU A 28 36.99 -20.30 10.68
C GLU A 28 36.08 -20.04 9.46
N LEU A 29 35.78 -18.78 9.12
CA LEU A 29 34.77 -18.43 8.09
C LEU A 29 35.27 -17.55 6.92
N THR A 30 36.57 -17.57 6.64
CA THR A 30 37.18 -16.97 5.43
C THR A 30 38.30 -17.84 4.83
N ARG A 31 37.91 -18.93 4.14
CA ARG A 31 38.80 -19.64 3.20
C ARG A 31 38.24 -19.58 1.77
N PRO A 32 38.97 -19.04 0.78
CA PRO A 32 38.52 -19.04 -0.60
C PRO A 32 38.61 -20.46 -1.19
N ILE A 33 37.60 -20.83 -2.01
CA ILE A 33 37.54 -22.14 -2.66
C ILE A 33 38.50 -22.15 -3.86
N HIS A 34 39.64 -22.82 -3.72
CA HIS A 34 40.46 -23.21 -4.87
C HIS A 34 39.67 -24.20 -5.75
N ARG A 35 39.27 -23.78 -6.96
CA ARG A 35 38.81 -24.71 -8.00
C ARG A 35 40.01 -25.33 -8.70
N SER A 36 40.10 -26.66 -8.67
CA SER A 36 41.08 -27.44 -9.42
C SER A 36 40.85 -27.37 -10.94
N PRO A 37 41.88 -27.56 -11.79
CA PRO A 37 41.70 -27.56 -13.25
C PRO A 37 41.03 -28.86 -13.74
N SER A 38 39.94 -28.74 -14.48
CA SER A 38 39.27 -29.88 -15.12
C SER A 38 40.02 -30.36 -16.36
N TRP A 39 40.71 -31.50 -16.26
CA TRP A 39 41.31 -32.20 -17.40
C TRP A 39 40.24 -32.93 -18.23
N SER A 40 39.68 -32.27 -19.24
CA SER A 40 38.73 -32.88 -20.18
C SER A 40 39.47 -33.47 -21.39
N LYS A 41 39.65 -34.80 -21.40
CA LYS A 41 40.11 -35.56 -22.58
C LYS A 41 38.99 -35.62 -23.63
N PRO A 42 39.28 -35.47 -24.93
CA PRO A 42 38.55 -36.17 -25.99
C PRO A 42 39.23 -37.52 -26.26
N HIS A 43 38.53 -38.62 -25.97
CA HIS A 43 38.91 -39.97 -26.40
C HIS A 43 37.65 -40.78 -26.71
N SER A 44 37.28 -40.80 -27.99
CA SER A 44 36.24 -41.67 -28.54
C SER A 44 36.76 -42.29 -29.84
N TYR A 45 37.60 -43.32 -29.69
CA TYR A 45 37.79 -44.29 -30.77
C TYR A 45 36.45 -44.96 -31.04
N SER A 46 35.95 -44.86 -32.27
CA SER A 46 34.94 -45.78 -32.79
C SER A 46 35.39 -46.26 -34.16
N THR A 47 35.55 -47.57 -34.28
CA THR A 47 36.03 -48.24 -35.49
C THR A 47 34.88 -48.47 -36.45
N ASN A 48 35.11 -48.24 -37.75
CA ASN A 48 34.76 -49.25 -38.74
C ASN A 48 35.60 -49.12 -40.02
N ARG A 49 35.81 -50.26 -40.68
CA ARG A 49 36.59 -50.44 -41.92
C ARG A 49 35.74 -51.27 -42.93
N PRO A 50 36.28 -51.62 -44.11
CA PRO A 50 35.71 -51.23 -45.40
C PRO A 50 34.69 -52.22 -45.98
N GLN A 51 33.98 -51.82 -47.04
CA GLN A 51 33.41 -52.75 -48.01
C GLN A 51 33.62 -52.28 -49.46
N ASN A 52 33.73 -53.25 -50.37
CA ASN A 52 33.89 -53.08 -51.81
C ASN A 52 32.58 -53.46 -52.54
N SER A 53 32.18 -52.66 -53.53
CA SER A 53 31.52 -53.09 -54.78
C SER A 53 31.67 -51.95 -55.80
N ILE A 54 32.04 -52.10 -57.08
CA ILE A 54 31.97 -53.21 -58.07
C ILE A 54 30.58 -53.42 -58.67
N TYR A 55 30.23 -52.55 -59.64
CA TYR A 55 29.49 -52.80 -60.91
C TYR A 55 29.82 -51.60 -61.83
N ARG A 56 30.19 -51.67 -63.12
CA ARG A 56 30.25 -52.68 -64.21
C ARG A 56 29.05 -52.77 -65.18
N ALA A 57 29.01 -51.84 -66.13
CA ALA A 57 28.62 -52.01 -67.55
C ALA A 57 29.29 -50.86 -68.36
N GLN A 58 29.83 -50.93 -69.58
CA GLN A 58 29.84 -51.83 -70.76
C GLN A 58 29.03 -51.38 -71.99
N SER A 59 29.69 -50.58 -72.84
CA SER A 59 29.65 -50.54 -74.32
C SER A 59 30.93 -49.79 -74.76
N HIS A 60 31.86 -50.23 -75.63
CA HIS A 60 31.99 -51.34 -76.58
C HIS A 60 31.30 -51.19 -77.95
N GLU A 61 32.05 -50.61 -78.91
CA GLU A 61 32.28 -51.04 -80.32
C GLU A 61 33.47 -50.20 -80.87
N SER A 62 34.57 -50.76 -81.39
CA SER A 62 34.81 -51.40 -82.71
C SER A 62 35.22 -50.38 -83.81
N LEU A 63 36.25 -50.55 -84.67
CA LEU A 63 37.20 -51.67 -84.91
C LEU A 63 38.48 -51.22 -85.70
N HIS A 64 39.52 -52.09 -85.69
CA HIS A 64 40.59 -52.31 -86.69
C HIS A 64 41.88 -51.43 -86.88
N ARG A 65 43.02 -52.12 -86.64
CA ARG A 65 44.38 -52.13 -87.29
C ARG A 65 44.35 -52.31 -88.83
N PRO A 66 45.48 -52.33 -89.61
CA PRO A 66 46.93 -52.46 -89.28
C PRO A 66 47.78 -51.25 -89.77
N GLN A 67 49.10 -51.04 -89.54
CA GLN A 67 50.31 -51.82 -89.17
C GLN A 67 51.19 -52.41 -90.32
N ASP A 68 52.51 -52.33 -90.11
CA ASP A 68 53.67 -52.90 -90.84
C ASP A 68 54.10 -52.15 -92.15
N SER A 69 55.38 -52.07 -92.55
CA SER A 69 56.63 -52.74 -92.10
C SER A 69 57.93 -51.90 -92.31
N LEU A 70 59.07 -52.39 -91.81
CA LEU A 70 60.44 -51.88 -92.04
C LEU A 70 61.02 -52.35 -93.41
N PHE A 71 61.99 -51.63 -94.01
CA PHE A 71 63.36 -52.14 -94.33
C PHE A 71 64.28 -51.22 -95.20
N ARG A 72 65.59 -51.24 -94.87
CA ARG A 72 66.84 -51.12 -95.70
C ARG A 72 67.14 -49.98 -96.71
N SER A 73 68.41 -49.56 -96.64
CA SER A 73 69.30 -48.86 -97.60
C SER A 73 69.97 -49.87 -98.60
N PRO A 74 70.91 -49.56 -99.56
CA PRO A 74 71.91 -48.45 -99.62
C PRO A 74 72.38 -47.84 -100.99
N SER A 75 73.21 -46.77 -100.92
CA SER A 75 74.45 -46.31 -101.66
C SER A 75 74.79 -46.77 -103.13
N PRO A 76 75.95 -46.45 -103.78
CA PRO A 76 77.11 -45.56 -103.49
C PRO A 76 77.68 -44.71 -104.69
N SER A 77 78.73 -43.88 -104.46
CA SER A 77 79.98 -43.65 -105.29
C SER A 77 79.93 -43.25 -106.82
N ARG A 78 81.02 -42.85 -107.55
CA ARG A 78 82.33 -42.15 -107.30
C ARG A 78 83.16 -41.97 -108.62
N GLN A 79 83.60 -40.73 -108.95
CA GLN A 79 84.77 -40.30 -109.81
C GLN A 79 84.91 -40.58 -111.36
N GLN A 80 85.54 -39.59 -112.04
CA GLN A 80 86.58 -39.63 -113.14
C GLN A 80 86.29 -39.79 -114.69
N SER A 81 86.63 -38.71 -115.44
CA SER A 81 87.65 -38.58 -116.54
C SER A 81 87.55 -39.10 -118.01
N GLN A 82 87.83 -38.16 -118.96
CA GLN A 82 88.68 -38.21 -120.22
C GLN A 82 88.23 -38.71 -121.64
N ASP A 83 88.41 -37.80 -122.63
CA ASP A 83 89.14 -37.84 -123.94
C ASP A 83 88.86 -38.75 -125.19
N SER A 84 88.26 -38.14 -126.26
CA SER A 84 88.86 -37.88 -127.63
C SER A 84 88.85 -38.86 -128.88
N PHE A 85 89.04 -38.26 -130.10
CA PHE A 85 89.56 -38.74 -131.45
C PHE A 85 88.70 -39.25 -132.68
N ILE A 86 88.65 -38.41 -133.76
CA ILE A 86 88.95 -38.56 -135.25
C ILE A 86 88.34 -39.63 -136.24
N TYR A 87 88.04 -39.22 -137.52
CA TYR A 87 88.45 -39.85 -138.84
C TYR A 87 88.14 -38.98 -140.12
N ALA A 88 88.48 -39.41 -141.37
CA ALA A 88 88.53 -38.59 -142.64
C ALA A 88 88.54 -39.37 -144.01
N THR A 89 88.80 -38.70 -145.19
CA THR A 89 89.22 -39.18 -146.59
C THR A 89 88.18 -39.27 -147.77
N PRO A 90 88.53 -39.46 -149.11
CA PRO A 90 89.58 -38.89 -150.02
C PRO A 90 89.27 -38.68 -151.58
N SER A 91 90.28 -38.17 -152.35
CA SER A 91 90.62 -38.40 -153.82
C SER A 91 89.99 -37.49 -154.94
N GLY A 92 90.54 -37.27 -156.18
CA GLY A 92 91.88 -37.49 -156.79
C GLY A 92 91.99 -37.47 -158.37
N MET A 93 93.18 -37.19 -158.95
CA MET A 93 93.64 -37.29 -160.41
C MET A 93 93.06 -36.27 -161.47
N SER A 94 93.52 -36.07 -162.74
CA SER A 94 94.38 -36.80 -163.75
C SER A 94 95.10 -35.84 -164.80
N PRO A 95 95.93 -36.29 -165.80
CA PRO A 95 96.91 -35.41 -166.52
C PRO A 95 96.99 -35.39 -168.09
N GLU A 96 97.96 -34.59 -168.61
CA GLU A 96 98.72 -34.70 -169.90
C GLU A 96 98.24 -33.99 -171.19
N LYS A 97 98.39 -32.64 -171.22
CA LYS A 97 98.61 -31.84 -172.45
C LYS A 97 99.67 -30.73 -172.22
N VAL A 98 100.74 -31.10 -171.53
CA VAL A 98 101.36 -30.29 -170.44
C VAL A 98 102.47 -29.29 -170.83
N LEU A 99 102.92 -29.18 -172.09
CA LEU A 99 104.17 -28.44 -172.40
C LEU A 99 104.07 -27.14 -173.21
N GLN A 100 102.93 -26.80 -173.83
CA GLN A 100 102.82 -25.57 -174.63
C GLN A 100 101.96 -24.48 -173.98
N ASP A 101 100.89 -24.88 -173.27
CA ASP A 101 100.07 -23.93 -172.49
C ASP A 101 100.86 -23.34 -171.31
N SER A 102 101.73 -24.13 -170.66
CA SER A 102 102.38 -23.78 -169.39
C SER A 102 103.29 -22.54 -169.40
N LEU A 103 103.68 -22.03 -170.56
CA LEU A 103 104.45 -20.78 -170.67
C LEU A 103 103.54 -19.54 -170.62
N GLN A 104 102.40 -19.57 -171.31
CA GLN A 104 101.38 -18.51 -171.22
C GLN A 104 100.61 -18.61 -169.90
N GLU A 105 100.36 -19.83 -169.43
CA GLU A 105 99.80 -20.10 -168.11
C GLU A 105 100.72 -19.62 -166.98
N SER A 106 102.04 -19.53 -167.17
CA SER A 106 102.96 -19.05 -166.14
C SER A 106 102.72 -17.57 -165.77
N GLU A 107 102.31 -16.72 -166.73
CA GLU A 107 101.92 -15.34 -166.42
C GLU A 107 100.52 -15.28 -165.79
N SER A 108 99.56 -16.04 -166.30
CA SER A 108 98.21 -16.13 -165.73
C SER A 108 98.22 -16.68 -164.28
N ARG A 109 99.10 -17.65 -163.98
CA ARG A 109 99.36 -18.17 -162.63
C ARG A 109 99.94 -17.08 -161.73
N ARG A 110 100.85 -16.23 -162.22
CA ARG A 110 101.44 -15.15 -161.42
C ARG A 110 100.42 -14.07 -161.04
N LEU A 111 99.50 -13.72 -161.94
CA LEU A 111 98.37 -12.83 -161.62
C LEU A 111 97.42 -13.48 -160.61
N ASN A 112 96.99 -14.72 -160.88
CA ASN A 112 96.14 -15.51 -159.97
C ASN A 112 96.74 -15.66 -158.57
N LEU A 113 98.07 -15.76 -158.44
CA LEU A 113 98.72 -15.87 -157.13
C LEU A 113 98.60 -14.57 -156.33
N VAL A 114 98.70 -13.40 -156.98
CA VAL A 114 98.55 -12.10 -156.32
C VAL A 114 97.10 -11.87 -155.88
N ASP A 115 96.13 -12.18 -156.74
CA ASP A 115 94.72 -12.03 -156.38
C ASP A 115 94.30 -13.03 -155.29
N LYS A 116 94.77 -14.29 -155.34
CA LYS A 116 94.54 -15.26 -154.25
C LYS A 116 95.24 -14.90 -152.94
N LEU A 117 96.38 -14.20 -152.98
CA LEU A 117 97.02 -13.67 -151.78
C LEU A 117 96.21 -12.51 -151.17
N ARG A 118 95.61 -11.64 -152.00
CA ARG A 118 94.68 -10.59 -151.53
C ARG A 118 93.41 -11.19 -150.94
N GLU A 119 92.80 -12.14 -151.64
CA GLU A 119 91.60 -12.88 -151.21
C GLU A 119 91.84 -13.65 -149.90
N ALA A 120 93.01 -14.27 -149.74
CA ALA A 120 93.41 -14.91 -148.49
C ALA A 120 93.64 -13.89 -147.33
N GLN A 121 94.21 -12.72 -147.62
CA GLN A 121 94.39 -11.65 -146.63
C GLN A 121 93.04 -11.09 -146.16
N GLU A 122 92.11 -10.81 -147.09
CA GLU A 122 90.74 -10.38 -146.79
C GLU A 122 89.99 -11.46 -145.98
N THR A 123 90.16 -12.74 -146.34
CA THR A 123 89.59 -13.87 -145.59
C THR A 123 90.13 -13.96 -144.16
N LEU A 124 91.43 -13.75 -143.93
CA LEU A 124 92.05 -13.74 -142.60
C LEU A 124 91.59 -12.55 -141.76
N GLN A 125 91.41 -11.38 -142.37
CA GLN A 125 90.86 -10.22 -141.68
C GLN A 125 89.41 -10.47 -141.25
N LEU A 126 88.56 -10.99 -142.16
CA LEU A 126 87.17 -11.35 -141.85
C LEU A 126 87.05 -12.45 -140.78
N GLN A 127 88.00 -13.40 -140.73
CA GLN A 127 88.09 -14.39 -139.65
C GLN A 127 88.45 -13.74 -138.31
N THR A 128 89.36 -12.77 -138.31
CA THR A 128 89.80 -12.05 -137.10
C THR A 128 88.66 -11.19 -136.54
N GLU A 129 87.92 -10.47 -137.39
CA GLU A 129 86.74 -9.68 -137.00
C GLU A 129 85.63 -10.57 -136.41
N ARG A 130 85.36 -11.74 -137.01
CA ARG A 130 84.41 -12.73 -136.44
C ARG A 130 84.88 -13.28 -135.09
N LEU A 131 86.19 -13.45 -134.90
CA LEU A 131 86.75 -13.98 -133.66
C LEU A 131 86.64 -12.95 -132.52
N THR A 132 86.95 -11.67 -132.78
CA THR A 132 86.74 -10.60 -131.79
C THR A 132 85.25 -10.36 -131.48
N GLU A 133 84.36 -10.49 -132.46
CA GLU A 133 82.90 -10.43 -132.22
C GLU A 133 82.41 -11.62 -131.36
N ALA A 134 82.96 -12.82 -131.57
CA ALA A 134 82.67 -13.99 -130.76
C ALA A 134 83.22 -13.88 -129.32
N GLU A 135 84.42 -13.31 -129.14
CA GLU A 135 85.00 -13.01 -127.82
C GLU A 135 84.19 -11.95 -127.06
N GLY A 136 83.68 -10.93 -127.76
CA GLY A 136 82.74 -9.94 -127.22
C GLY A 136 81.48 -10.61 -126.66
N LYS A 137 80.78 -11.38 -127.50
CA LYS A 137 79.57 -12.14 -127.10
C LYS A 137 79.84 -13.14 -125.97
N LEU A 138 81.02 -13.77 -125.95
CA LEU A 138 81.43 -14.66 -124.87
C LEU A 138 81.66 -13.91 -123.55
N ASN A 139 82.19 -12.67 -123.58
CA ASN A 139 82.35 -11.85 -122.39
C ASN A 139 81.02 -11.26 -121.89
N GLU A 140 80.10 -10.87 -122.78
CA GLU A 140 78.72 -10.53 -122.43
C GLU A 140 77.99 -11.71 -121.78
N SER A 141 78.19 -12.94 -122.29
CA SER A 141 77.69 -14.17 -121.69
C SER A 141 78.26 -14.41 -120.28
N LYS A 142 79.57 -14.21 -120.07
CA LYS A 142 80.17 -14.29 -118.71
C LYS A 142 79.58 -13.25 -117.76
N MET A 143 79.38 -12.01 -118.20
CA MET A 143 78.82 -10.93 -117.36
C MET A 143 77.35 -11.18 -117.00
N THR A 144 76.55 -11.67 -117.96
CA THR A 144 75.14 -12.04 -117.68
C THR A 144 75.04 -13.24 -116.74
N VAL A 145 75.88 -14.27 -116.89
CA VAL A 145 75.97 -15.40 -115.95
C VAL A 145 76.43 -14.95 -114.55
N ALA A 146 77.40 -14.03 -114.46
CA ALA A 146 77.84 -13.46 -113.18
C ALA A 146 76.72 -12.68 -112.48
N ASN A 147 75.96 -11.86 -113.23
CA ASN A 147 74.80 -11.14 -112.72
C ASN A 147 73.68 -12.10 -112.27
N MET A 148 73.37 -13.15 -113.04
CA MET A 148 72.41 -14.18 -112.64
C MET A 148 72.83 -14.89 -111.35
N LYS A 149 74.12 -15.24 -111.20
CA LYS A 149 74.64 -15.87 -109.99
C LYS A 149 74.56 -14.94 -108.76
N SER A 150 74.89 -13.66 -108.93
CA SER A 150 74.73 -12.65 -107.88
C SER A 150 73.25 -12.51 -107.45
N HIS A 151 72.33 -12.51 -108.42
CA HIS A 151 70.90 -12.41 -108.14
C HIS A 151 70.33 -13.68 -107.49
N GLN A 152 70.81 -14.87 -107.88
CA GLN A 152 70.52 -16.12 -107.17
C GLN A 152 70.93 -16.04 -105.70
N GLN A 153 72.16 -15.58 -105.40
CA GLN A 153 72.65 -15.43 -104.03
C GLN A 153 71.83 -14.41 -103.21
N GLN A 154 71.34 -13.34 -103.84
CA GLN A 154 70.40 -12.40 -103.20
C GLN A 154 69.05 -13.04 -102.89
N LEU A 155 68.53 -13.90 -103.78
CA LEU A 155 67.27 -14.61 -103.57
C LEU A 155 67.41 -15.67 -102.47
N GLU A 156 68.50 -16.45 -102.45
CA GLU A 156 68.81 -17.41 -101.38
C GLU A 156 68.91 -16.72 -100.01
N PHE A 157 69.64 -15.60 -99.92
CA PHE A 157 69.71 -14.80 -98.70
C PHE A 157 68.33 -14.29 -98.26
N ARG A 158 67.50 -13.84 -99.20
CA ARG A 158 66.14 -13.33 -98.91
C ARG A 158 65.17 -14.44 -98.48
N VAL A 159 65.29 -15.65 -99.04
CA VAL A 159 64.52 -16.83 -98.60
C VAL A 159 64.91 -17.19 -97.17
N ASN A 160 66.20 -17.35 -96.88
CA ASN A 160 66.69 -17.65 -95.53
C ASN A 160 66.25 -16.58 -94.50
N THR A 161 66.18 -15.31 -94.91
CA THR A 161 65.66 -14.22 -94.07
C THR A 161 64.16 -14.39 -93.79
N LEU A 162 63.35 -14.62 -94.83
CA LEU A 162 61.90 -14.82 -94.69
C LEU A 162 61.52 -16.10 -93.93
N GLU A 163 62.31 -17.17 -94.04
CA GLU A 163 62.14 -18.38 -93.24
C GLU A 163 62.43 -18.14 -91.76
N LYS A 164 63.45 -17.32 -91.44
CA LYS A 164 63.72 -16.88 -90.07
C LYS A 164 62.60 -15.97 -89.55
N ASP A 165 62.19 -14.95 -90.31
CA ASP A 165 61.11 -14.03 -89.92
C ASP A 165 59.80 -14.79 -89.69
N LYS A 166 59.53 -15.83 -90.49
CA LYS A 166 58.40 -16.76 -90.28
C LYS A 166 58.54 -17.56 -88.98
N ALA A 167 59.72 -18.09 -88.67
CA ALA A 167 59.94 -18.83 -87.43
C ALA A 167 59.81 -17.94 -86.18
N ASP A 168 60.29 -16.69 -86.25
CA ASP A 168 60.14 -15.69 -85.18
C ASP A 168 58.64 -15.27 -85.01
N LEU A 169 57.88 -15.20 -86.11
CA LEU A 169 56.41 -15.01 -86.09
C LEU A 169 55.66 -16.22 -85.49
N GLU A 170 56.04 -17.44 -85.86
CA GLU A 170 55.44 -18.66 -85.29
C GLU A 170 55.75 -18.79 -83.78
N ALA A 171 56.97 -18.43 -83.35
CA ALA A 171 57.34 -18.37 -81.94
C ALA A 171 56.53 -17.33 -81.16
N THR A 172 56.41 -16.10 -81.66
CA THR A 172 55.61 -15.05 -81.00
C THR A 172 54.11 -15.35 -81.02
N GLN A 173 53.61 -16.10 -82.02
CA GLN A 173 52.24 -16.63 -82.01
C GLN A 173 52.03 -17.68 -80.91
N ILE A 174 53.01 -18.57 -80.69
CA ILE A 174 52.98 -19.58 -79.61
C ILE A 174 53.02 -18.91 -78.23
N GLU A 175 53.90 -17.93 -78.00
CA GLU A 175 53.87 -17.13 -76.78
C GLU A 175 52.52 -16.41 -76.60
N GLY A 176 51.95 -15.90 -77.69
CA GLY A 176 50.62 -15.29 -77.70
C GLY A 176 49.46 -16.27 -77.44
N ILE A 177 49.67 -17.58 -77.57
CA ILE A 177 48.74 -18.62 -77.10
C ILE A 177 48.99 -18.88 -75.61
N GLN A 178 50.22 -19.16 -75.21
CA GLN A 178 50.59 -19.45 -73.81
C GLN A 178 50.12 -18.35 -72.85
N ARG A 179 50.36 -17.07 -73.16
CA ARG A 179 49.91 -15.94 -72.33
C ARG A 179 48.37 -15.80 -72.28
N ARG A 180 47.63 -16.33 -73.26
CA ARG A 180 46.16 -16.41 -73.19
C ARG A 180 45.72 -17.58 -72.33
N ASP A 181 46.40 -18.72 -72.40
CA ASP A 181 46.08 -19.89 -71.57
C ASP A 181 46.35 -19.58 -70.08
N GLU A 182 47.49 -18.94 -69.76
CA GLU A 182 47.81 -18.41 -68.43
C GLU A 182 46.73 -17.43 -67.89
N LEU A 183 46.17 -16.60 -68.77
CA LEU A 183 45.08 -15.68 -68.39
C LEU A 183 43.75 -16.42 -68.16
N HIS A 184 43.43 -17.45 -68.94
CA HIS A 184 42.24 -18.28 -68.69
C HIS A 184 42.37 -19.08 -67.38
N ASP A 185 43.55 -19.66 -67.12
CA ASP A 185 43.84 -20.33 -65.83
C ASP A 185 43.72 -19.35 -64.66
N ARG A 186 44.21 -18.11 -64.80
CA ARG A 186 44.06 -17.10 -63.73
C ARG A 186 42.63 -16.62 -63.55
N ILE A 187 41.83 -16.53 -64.63
CA ILE A 187 40.39 -16.27 -64.55
C ILE A 187 39.69 -17.41 -63.80
N GLY A 188 39.93 -18.68 -64.16
CA GLY A 188 39.35 -19.84 -63.49
C GLY A 188 39.73 -19.94 -62.01
N GLN A 189 40.95 -19.53 -61.63
CA GLN A 189 41.34 -19.38 -60.23
C GLN A 189 40.52 -18.28 -59.52
N LEU A 190 40.36 -17.12 -60.14
CA LEU A 190 39.59 -16.00 -59.58
C LEU A 190 38.09 -16.33 -59.45
N ASP A 191 37.51 -17.06 -60.39
CA ASP A 191 36.12 -17.54 -60.31
C ASP A 191 35.94 -18.56 -59.17
N ALA A 192 36.92 -19.45 -58.96
CA ALA A 192 36.92 -20.38 -57.84
C ALA A 192 37.12 -19.66 -56.48
N GLU A 193 38.02 -18.68 -56.40
CA GLU A 193 38.21 -17.78 -55.25
C GLU A 193 36.89 -17.04 -54.93
N LEU A 194 36.21 -16.50 -55.95
CA LEU A 194 34.94 -15.77 -55.84
C LEU A 194 33.80 -16.67 -55.36
N HIS A 195 33.62 -17.86 -55.94
CA HIS A 195 32.60 -18.80 -55.49
C HIS A 195 32.86 -19.32 -54.07
N SER A 196 34.14 -19.53 -53.69
CA SER A 196 34.49 -19.87 -52.31
C SER A 196 34.15 -18.74 -51.33
N LEU A 197 34.41 -17.49 -51.71
CA LEU A 197 34.07 -16.31 -50.90
C LEU A 197 32.55 -16.12 -50.79
N GLN A 198 31.81 -16.35 -51.89
CA GLN A 198 30.34 -16.30 -51.95
C GLN A 198 29.72 -17.36 -51.03
N ALA A 199 30.21 -18.61 -51.08
CA ALA A 199 29.77 -19.67 -50.18
C ALA A 199 30.05 -19.32 -48.70
N SER A 200 31.26 -18.82 -48.40
CA SER A 200 31.62 -18.35 -47.05
C SER A 200 30.72 -17.21 -46.57
N TYR A 201 30.35 -16.28 -47.44
CA TYR A 201 29.42 -15.20 -47.12
C TYR A 201 28.01 -15.73 -46.83
N SER A 202 27.50 -16.68 -47.61
CA SER A 202 26.21 -17.33 -47.34
C SER A 202 26.20 -18.09 -46.01
N THR A 203 27.29 -18.79 -45.66
CA THR A 203 27.45 -19.44 -44.34
C THR A 203 27.46 -18.41 -43.21
N LEU A 204 28.22 -17.33 -43.34
CA LEU A 204 28.29 -16.27 -42.34
C LEU A 204 26.94 -15.53 -42.17
N GLN A 205 26.18 -15.35 -43.25
CA GLN A 205 24.83 -14.78 -43.21
C GLN A 205 23.83 -15.74 -42.53
N ALA A 206 23.97 -17.05 -42.70
CA ALA A 206 23.18 -18.04 -41.98
C ALA A 206 23.51 -18.05 -40.48
N GLU A 207 24.79 -18.02 -40.11
CA GLU A 207 25.22 -17.84 -38.72
C GLU A 207 24.71 -16.54 -38.11
N TYR A 208 24.74 -15.42 -38.84
CA TYR A 208 24.20 -14.15 -38.37
C TYR A 208 22.71 -14.25 -38.03
N ARG A 209 21.91 -14.88 -38.90
CA ARG A 209 20.47 -15.13 -38.64
C ARG A 209 20.27 -16.06 -37.43
N GLN A 210 21.09 -17.08 -37.25
CA GLN A 210 21.03 -17.97 -36.09
C GLN A 210 21.39 -17.25 -34.79
N ARG A 211 22.40 -16.37 -34.81
CA ARG A 211 22.79 -15.53 -33.67
C ARG A 211 21.68 -14.52 -33.33
N GLN A 212 21.04 -13.91 -34.33
CA GLN A 212 19.87 -13.04 -34.10
C GLN A 212 18.73 -13.80 -33.43
N ALA A 213 18.32 -14.95 -33.99
CA ALA A 213 17.26 -15.77 -33.39
C ALA A 213 17.58 -16.22 -31.95
N LEU A 214 18.86 -16.47 -31.63
CA LEU A 214 19.30 -16.76 -30.26
C LEU A 214 19.20 -15.52 -29.35
N VAL A 215 19.57 -14.32 -29.84
CA VAL A 215 19.37 -13.06 -29.12
C VAL A 215 17.89 -12.83 -28.83
N ASP A 216 17.03 -12.99 -29.83
CA ASP A 216 15.57 -12.80 -29.70
C ASP A 216 14.97 -13.79 -28.67
N GLN A 217 15.43 -15.04 -28.67
CA GLN A 217 15.06 -16.05 -27.66
C GLN A 217 15.56 -15.67 -26.25
N THR A 218 16.80 -15.22 -26.10
CA THR A 218 17.34 -14.80 -24.79
C THR A 218 16.65 -13.54 -24.25
N SER A 219 16.27 -12.61 -25.13
CA SER A 219 15.47 -11.42 -24.79
C SER A 219 14.07 -11.82 -24.31
N THR A 220 13.42 -12.76 -25.02
CA THR A 220 12.13 -13.31 -24.59
C THR A 220 12.21 -13.98 -23.21
N ALA A 221 13.26 -14.77 -22.97
CA ALA A 221 13.49 -15.41 -21.67
C ALA A 221 13.82 -14.40 -20.55
N LEU A 222 14.56 -13.32 -20.85
CA LEU A 222 14.81 -12.22 -19.93
C LEU A 222 13.50 -11.56 -19.50
N ASN A 223 12.66 -11.16 -20.47
CA ASN A 223 11.36 -10.53 -20.23
C ASN A 223 10.44 -11.41 -19.37
N MET A 224 10.47 -12.75 -19.55
CA MET A 224 9.73 -13.68 -18.68
C MET A 224 10.26 -13.68 -17.24
N MET A 225 11.58 -13.73 -17.04
CA MET A 225 12.17 -13.65 -15.69
C MET A 225 11.93 -12.29 -15.02
N GLU A 226 11.90 -11.19 -15.79
CA GLU A 226 11.55 -9.87 -15.28
C GLU A 226 10.08 -9.81 -14.84
N GLN A 227 9.15 -10.35 -15.65
CA GLN A 227 7.75 -10.49 -15.26
C GLN A 227 7.58 -11.33 -13.98
N GLU A 228 8.23 -12.50 -13.89
CA GLU A 228 8.26 -13.32 -12.67
C GLU A 228 8.80 -12.54 -11.47
N ASN A 229 9.90 -11.78 -11.63
CA ASN A 229 10.47 -10.96 -10.58
C ASN A 229 9.51 -9.85 -10.10
N THR A 230 8.77 -9.18 -11.00
CA THR A 230 7.71 -8.24 -10.58
C THR A 230 6.59 -8.94 -9.81
N ASN A 231 6.26 -10.19 -10.14
CA ASN A 231 5.23 -10.97 -9.45
C ASN A 231 5.71 -11.46 -8.07
N PHE A 232 6.99 -11.82 -7.93
CA PHE A 232 7.63 -12.09 -6.63
C PHE A 232 7.68 -10.83 -5.74
N GLN A 233 7.97 -9.66 -6.31
CA GLN A 233 7.94 -8.40 -5.57
C GLN A 233 6.50 -8.03 -5.12
N LYS A 234 5.49 -8.13 -5.99
CA LYS A 234 4.07 -7.91 -5.65
C LYS A 234 3.56 -8.87 -4.57
N THR A 235 3.94 -10.14 -4.61
CA THR A 235 3.54 -11.12 -3.58
C THR A 235 4.26 -10.88 -2.25
N LYS A 236 5.55 -10.52 -2.28
CA LYS A 236 6.30 -10.04 -1.10
C LYS A 236 5.67 -8.80 -0.46
N GLU A 237 5.25 -7.81 -1.24
CA GLU A 237 4.54 -6.61 -0.77
C GLU A 237 3.14 -6.92 -0.21
N THR A 238 2.49 -7.98 -0.71
CA THR A 238 1.19 -8.45 -0.22
C THR A 238 1.36 -9.16 1.14
N MET A 239 2.31 -10.10 1.25
CA MET A 239 2.69 -10.72 2.52
C MET A 239 3.18 -9.69 3.55
N GLY A 240 3.85 -8.61 3.12
CA GLY A 240 4.22 -7.50 3.99
C GLY A 240 3.01 -6.81 4.64
N ARG A 241 2.00 -6.48 3.83
CA ARG A 241 0.73 -5.87 4.29
C ARG A 241 -0.10 -6.82 5.17
N GLU A 242 -0.10 -8.12 4.87
CA GLU A 242 -0.71 -9.13 5.73
C GLU A 242 0.00 -9.24 7.08
N MET A 243 1.34 -9.17 7.09
CA MET A 243 2.14 -9.24 8.31
C MET A 243 1.98 -7.99 9.21
N THR A 244 1.80 -6.78 8.64
CA THR A 244 1.46 -5.59 9.44
C THR A 244 0.05 -5.68 10.01
N ALA A 245 -0.95 -6.09 9.21
CA ALA A 245 -2.32 -6.30 9.71
C ALA A 245 -2.39 -7.36 10.84
N LEU A 246 -1.58 -8.42 10.76
CA LEU A 246 -1.46 -9.42 11.82
C LEU A 246 -0.76 -8.87 13.08
N LYS A 247 0.25 -7.99 12.95
CA LYS A 247 0.85 -7.28 14.10
C LYS A 247 -0.18 -6.39 14.80
N GLU A 248 -0.93 -5.59 14.04
CA GLU A 248 -1.97 -4.69 14.55
C GLU A 248 -3.08 -5.47 15.27
N SER A 249 -3.56 -6.55 14.65
CA SER A 249 -4.54 -7.46 15.25
C SER A 249 -4.04 -8.06 16.58
N LEU A 250 -2.78 -8.51 16.63
CA LEU A 250 -2.13 -9.00 17.85
C LEU A 250 -1.95 -7.91 18.91
N GLN A 251 -1.68 -6.67 18.51
CA GLN A 251 -1.59 -5.52 19.42
C GLN A 251 -2.95 -5.15 20.02
N LEU A 252 -4.02 -5.15 19.22
CA LEU A 252 -5.39 -4.96 19.69
C LEU A 252 -5.83 -6.09 20.62
N ALA A 253 -5.47 -7.35 20.31
CA ALA A 253 -5.73 -8.49 21.17
C ALA A 253 -5.01 -8.37 22.53
N LYS A 254 -3.75 -7.92 22.55
CA LYS A 254 -3.00 -7.63 23.78
C LYS A 254 -3.66 -6.53 24.61
N LEU A 255 -3.97 -5.38 24.01
CA LEU A 255 -4.64 -4.27 24.70
C LEU A 255 -6.01 -4.69 25.28
N ARG A 256 -6.73 -5.59 24.60
CA ARG A 256 -7.97 -6.19 25.11
C ARG A 256 -7.74 -7.14 26.29
N ALA A 257 -6.67 -7.93 26.26
CA ALA A 257 -6.28 -8.79 27.38
C ALA A 257 -5.81 -7.98 28.60
N ASP A 258 -4.97 -6.95 28.39
CA ASP A 258 -4.52 -6.02 29.42
C ASP A 258 -5.71 -5.34 30.12
N LYS A 259 -6.71 -4.89 29.34
CA LYS A 259 -7.96 -4.33 29.86
C LYS A 259 -8.77 -5.36 30.68
N LEU A 260 -8.94 -6.59 30.18
CA LEU A 260 -9.68 -7.64 30.89
C LEU A 260 -8.99 -8.07 32.19
N GLU A 261 -7.65 -8.06 32.24
CA GLU A 261 -6.89 -8.32 33.46
C GLU A 261 -7.03 -7.17 34.47
N ALA A 262 -7.09 -5.91 34.01
CA ALA A 262 -7.39 -4.77 34.87
C ALA A 262 -8.83 -4.82 35.43
N GLU A 263 -9.83 -5.12 34.61
CA GLU A 263 -11.23 -5.32 35.05
C GLU A 263 -11.32 -6.47 36.08
N LYS A 264 -10.62 -7.58 35.84
CA LYS A 264 -10.47 -8.70 36.78
C LYS A 264 -9.79 -8.31 38.10
N GLN A 265 -8.78 -7.45 38.08
CA GLN A 265 -8.15 -6.93 39.31
C GLN A 265 -9.10 -6.04 40.11
N VAL A 266 -9.87 -5.16 39.44
CA VAL A 266 -10.90 -4.35 40.10
C VAL A 266 -11.96 -5.23 40.77
N SER A 267 -12.55 -6.19 40.05
CA SER A 267 -13.54 -7.11 40.64
C SER A 267 -12.96 -7.99 41.75
N GLN A 268 -11.67 -8.35 41.68
CA GLN A 268 -10.99 -9.08 42.76
C GLN A 268 -10.77 -8.20 44.01
N GLN A 269 -10.51 -6.90 43.83
CA GLN A 269 -10.42 -5.93 44.92
C GLN A 269 -11.80 -5.67 45.54
N GLU A 270 -12.85 -5.52 44.73
CA GLU A 270 -14.23 -5.40 45.20
C GLU A 270 -14.68 -6.63 46.00
N ALA A 271 -14.35 -7.84 45.53
CA ALA A 271 -14.63 -9.08 46.26
C ALA A 271 -13.90 -9.16 47.61
N ASN A 272 -12.67 -8.63 47.70
CA ASN A 272 -11.94 -8.53 48.97
C ASN A 272 -12.55 -7.46 49.90
N ASN A 273 -12.87 -6.27 49.39
CA ASN A 273 -13.57 -5.23 50.13
C ASN A 273 -14.93 -5.71 50.68
N LEU A 274 -15.64 -6.58 49.94
CA LEU A 274 -16.88 -7.21 50.40
C LEU A 274 -16.64 -8.27 51.49
N ARG A 275 -15.58 -9.08 51.40
CA ARG A 275 -15.17 -10.01 52.46
C ARG A 275 -14.77 -9.27 53.74
N GLU A 276 -14.04 -8.16 53.63
CA GLU A 276 -13.64 -7.34 54.78
C GLU A 276 -14.87 -6.73 55.48
N LYS A 277 -15.82 -6.19 54.70
CA LYS A 277 -17.12 -5.72 55.22
C LYS A 277 -17.93 -6.86 55.87
N GLN A 278 -17.96 -8.04 55.25
CA GLN A 278 -18.60 -9.22 55.82
C GLN A 278 -17.96 -9.64 57.14
N GLN A 279 -16.63 -9.66 57.21
CA GLN A 279 -15.89 -10.01 58.43
C GLN A 279 -16.10 -8.97 59.54
N ALA A 280 -16.12 -7.67 59.21
CA ALA A 280 -16.44 -6.60 60.15
C ALA A 280 -17.88 -6.74 60.71
N LEU A 281 -18.85 -7.06 59.85
CA LEU A 281 -20.24 -7.32 60.28
C LEU A 281 -20.35 -8.59 61.15
N ILE A 282 -19.58 -9.65 60.86
CA ILE A 282 -19.50 -10.85 61.71
C ILE A 282 -18.94 -10.49 63.08
N THR A 283 -17.84 -9.73 63.15
CA THR A 283 -17.26 -9.25 64.41
C THR A 283 -18.26 -8.40 65.20
N GLN A 284 -18.89 -7.42 64.55
CA GLN A 284 -19.91 -6.56 65.18
C GLN A 284 -21.11 -7.36 65.71
N ASN A 285 -21.58 -8.38 64.96
CA ASN A 285 -22.66 -9.25 65.39
C ASN A 285 -22.24 -10.14 66.58
N SER A 286 -20.97 -10.58 66.62
CA SER A 286 -20.42 -11.31 67.79
C SER A 286 -20.33 -10.41 69.03
N GLU A 287 -19.93 -9.15 68.89
CA GLU A 287 -19.97 -8.16 69.98
C GLU A 287 -21.39 -7.89 70.49
N VAL A 288 -22.36 -7.75 69.58
CA VAL A 288 -23.77 -7.56 69.96
C VAL A 288 -24.32 -8.81 70.67
N THR A 289 -23.93 -10.00 70.22
CA THR A 289 -24.28 -11.27 70.88
C THR A 289 -23.65 -11.38 72.27
N GLN A 290 -22.39 -10.97 72.44
CA GLN A 290 -21.72 -10.90 73.73
C GLN A 290 -22.42 -9.91 74.67
N LYS A 291 -22.68 -8.68 74.21
CA LYS A 291 -23.37 -7.63 74.99
C LYS A 291 -24.79 -8.08 75.39
N LEU A 292 -25.49 -8.82 74.53
CA LEU A 292 -26.78 -9.42 74.84
C LEU A 292 -26.67 -10.51 75.92
N ALA A 293 -25.62 -11.34 75.87
CA ALA A 293 -25.34 -12.33 76.91
C ALA A 293 -24.98 -11.68 78.26
N GLU A 294 -24.14 -10.64 78.25
CA GLU A 294 -23.76 -9.85 79.44
C GLU A 294 -24.98 -9.15 80.08
N VAL A 295 -25.89 -8.60 79.27
CA VAL A 295 -27.18 -8.06 79.72
C VAL A 295 -28.07 -9.16 80.29
N THR A 296 -28.08 -10.35 79.68
CA THR A 296 -28.87 -11.50 80.16
C THR A 296 -28.36 -12.01 81.51
N THR A 297 -27.04 -12.11 81.71
CA THR A 297 -26.45 -12.48 83.02
C THR A 297 -26.67 -11.38 84.06
N SER A 298 -26.56 -10.10 83.68
CA SER A 298 -26.83 -8.98 84.58
C SER A 298 -28.29 -8.93 85.02
N TYR A 299 -29.23 -9.25 84.12
CA TYR A 299 -30.66 -9.39 84.44
C TYR A 299 -30.94 -10.59 85.36
N ALA A 300 -30.25 -11.72 85.15
CA ALA A 300 -30.34 -12.87 86.05
C ALA A 300 -29.84 -12.54 87.47
N HIS A 301 -28.66 -11.94 87.60
CA HIS A 301 -28.14 -11.49 88.90
C HIS A 301 -29.07 -10.49 89.58
N LEU A 302 -29.57 -9.48 88.86
CA LEU A 302 -30.51 -8.51 89.41
C LEU A 302 -31.82 -9.17 89.88
N LYS A 303 -32.30 -10.20 89.18
CA LYS A 303 -33.48 -10.99 89.58
C LYS A 303 -33.22 -11.81 90.84
N ASP A 304 -32.05 -12.41 90.96
CA ASP A 304 -31.64 -13.18 92.14
C ASP A 304 -31.48 -12.23 93.35
N ASP A 305 -30.88 -11.04 93.16
CA ASP A 305 -30.83 -9.98 94.17
C ASP A 305 -32.22 -9.50 94.61
N TRP A 306 -33.18 -9.35 93.68
CA TRP A 306 -34.58 -9.07 94.02
C TRP A 306 -35.22 -10.19 94.86
N SER A 307 -34.87 -11.46 94.62
CA SER A 307 -35.31 -12.57 95.47
C SER A 307 -34.68 -12.50 96.86
N ASN A 308 -33.36 -12.31 96.93
CA ASN A 308 -32.61 -12.17 98.18
C ASN A 308 -33.15 -11.02 99.04
N ILE A 309 -33.43 -9.86 98.44
CA ILE A 309 -34.05 -8.70 99.11
C ILE A 309 -35.47 -9.03 99.60
N GLY A 310 -36.26 -9.80 98.83
CA GLY A 310 -37.57 -10.28 99.24
C GLY A 310 -37.53 -11.22 100.46
N ASP A 311 -36.55 -12.12 100.49
CA ASP A 311 -36.31 -13.04 101.61
C ASP A 311 -35.76 -12.32 102.84
N GLU A 312 -34.80 -11.40 102.67
CA GLU A 312 -34.29 -10.53 103.74
C GLU A 312 -35.38 -9.64 104.33
N PHE A 313 -36.22 -9.01 103.50
CA PHE A 313 -37.36 -8.22 103.95
C PHE A 313 -38.37 -9.08 104.73
N SER A 314 -38.58 -10.33 104.29
CA SER A 314 -39.42 -11.30 105.00
C SER A 314 -38.82 -11.71 106.35
N ARG A 315 -37.49 -11.88 106.44
CA ARG A 315 -36.77 -12.15 107.69
C ARG A 315 -36.84 -10.97 108.64
N VAL A 316 -36.51 -9.75 108.19
CA VAL A 316 -36.57 -8.50 108.98
C VAL A 316 -38.00 -8.23 109.48
N LYS A 317 -39.03 -8.58 108.71
CA LYS A 317 -40.43 -8.52 109.16
C LYS A 317 -40.71 -9.50 110.31
N GLN A 318 -40.22 -10.74 110.24
CA GLN A 318 -40.35 -11.72 111.33
C GLN A 318 -39.55 -11.31 112.57
N GLU A 319 -38.34 -10.76 112.40
CA GLU A 319 -37.51 -10.21 113.47
C GLU A 319 -38.22 -9.03 114.17
N ARG A 320 -38.78 -8.09 113.40
CA ARG A 320 -39.61 -6.99 113.90
C ARG A 320 -40.80 -7.49 114.72
N ASP A 321 -41.56 -8.47 114.20
CA ASP A 321 -42.75 -8.98 114.87
C ASP A 321 -42.40 -9.76 116.16
N SER A 322 -41.23 -10.42 116.17
CA SER A 322 -40.64 -11.05 117.35
C SER A 322 -40.16 -10.02 118.39
N LEU A 323 -39.53 -8.92 117.95
CA LEU A 323 -39.11 -7.81 118.81
C LEU A 323 -40.31 -7.07 119.40
N PHE A 324 -41.35 -6.79 118.61
CA PHE A 324 -42.60 -6.18 119.08
C PHE A 324 -43.26 -7.05 120.17
N SER A 325 -43.34 -8.36 119.92
CA SER A 325 -43.80 -9.35 120.91
C SER A 325 -42.95 -9.40 122.18
N ARG A 326 -41.64 -9.10 122.07
CA ARG A 326 -40.73 -9.01 123.23
C ARG A 326 -40.88 -7.69 123.99
N THR A 327 -41.08 -6.57 123.30
CA THR A 327 -41.34 -5.26 123.90
C THR A 327 -42.62 -5.30 124.73
N SER A 328 -43.72 -5.81 124.18
CA SER A 328 -44.98 -5.97 124.93
C SER A 328 -44.81 -6.77 126.22
N ARG A 329 -44.08 -7.90 126.19
CA ARG A 329 -43.77 -8.68 127.41
C ARG A 329 -42.88 -7.93 128.40
N LEU A 330 -42.00 -7.05 127.94
CA LEU A 330 -41.19 -6.20 128.81
C LEU A 330 -42.00 -5.05 129.40
N GLU A 331 -43.00 -4.53 128.69
CA GLU A 331 -43.96 -3.56 129.21
C GLU A 331 -44.84 -4.18 130.31
N ASP A 332 -45.31 -5.42 130.11
CA ASP A 332 -46.02 -6.20 131.15
C ASP A 332 -45.16 -6.38 132.41
N VAL A 333 -43.91 -6.84 132.26
CA VAL A 333 -42.96 -7.02 133.38
C VAL A 333 -42.62 -5.68 134.06
N LEU A 334 -42.56 -4.59 133.31
CA LEU A 334 -42.31 -3.25 133.84
C LEU A 334 -43.54 -2.69 134.58
N ALA A 335 -44.76 -3.05 134.17
CA ALA A 335 -45.99 -2.75 134.92
C ALA A 335 -46.07 -3.54 136.23
N ASP A 336 -45.78 -4.84 136.21
CA ASP A 336 -45.65 -5.69 137.41
C ASP A 336 -44.58 -5.15 138.37
N ALA A 337 -43.38 -4.83 137.87
CA ALA A 337 -42.31 -4.24 138.68
C ALA A 337 -42.70 -2.89 139.29
N LYS A 338 -43.43 -2.02 138.57
CA LYS A 338 -44.00 -0.78 139.11
C LYS A 338 -45.00 -1.05 140.24
N SER A 339 -45.87 -2.05 140.10
CA SER A 339 -46.84 -2.43 141.14
C SER A 339 -46.13 -2.91 142.43
N LYS A 340 -45.06 -3.71 142.28
CA LYS A 340 -44.22 -4.19 143.37
C LYS A 340 -43.45 -3.05 144.04
N LEU A 341 -42.93 -2.09 143.27
CA LEU A 341 -42.29 -0.90 143.81
C LEU A 341 -43.26 -0.03 144.62
N ALA A 342 -44.51 0.12 144.16
CA ALA A 342 -45.55 0.83 144.92
C ALA A 342 -45.88 0.11 146.25
N SER A 343 -46.00 -1.21 146.23
CA SER A 343 -46.17 -2.04 147.44
C SER A 343 -45.02 -1.88 148.44
N VAL A 344 -43.76 -1.98 147.98
CA VAL A 344 -42.57 -1.80 148.84
C VAL A 344 -42.47 -0.37 149.37
N THR A 345 -42.91 0.63 148.62
CA THR A 345 -42.95 2.03 149.08
C THR A 345 -43.97 2.20 150.21
N ALA A 346 -45.17 1.63 150.08
CA ALA A 346 -46.18 1.65 151.14
C ALA A 346 -45.71 0.91 152.42
N GLU A 347 -44.98 -0.20 152.27
CA GLU A 347 -44.43 -0.93 153.43
C GLU A 347 -43.28 -0.17 154.10
N LYS A 348 -42.40 0.48 153.33
CA LYS A 348 -41.40 1.43 153.85
C LYS A 348 -42.09 2.52 154.70
N ASP A 349 -43.18 3.10 154.20
CA ASP A 349 -43.85 4.20 154.90
C ASP A 349 -44.56 3.71 156.18
N ARG A 350 -45.06 2.46 156.22
CA ARG A 350 -45.52 1.78 157.45
C ARG A 350 -44.37 1.65 158.48
N LEU A 351 -43.20 1.21 158.03
CA LEU A 351 -42.01 1.05 158.89
C LEU A 351 -41.50 2.40 159.43
N PHE A 352 -41.67 3.49 158.68
CA PHE A 352 -41.41 4.84 159.16
C PHE A 352 -42.34 5.25 160.32
N GLN A 353 -43.61 4.84 160.30
CA GLN A 353 -44.53 5.08 161.41
C GLN A 353 -44.15 4.27 162.66
N GLU A 354 -43.87 2.96 162.52
CA GLU A 354 -43.41 2.12 163.66
C GLU A 354 -42.14 2.68 164.33
N LYS A 355 -41.24 3.29 163.53
CA LYS A 355 -40.03 3.96 164.05
C LYS A 355 -40.34 5.19 164.90
N ILE A 356 -41.38 5.97 164.56
CA ILE A 356 -41.79 7.15 165.32
C ILE A 356 -42.35 6.74 166.68
N ASP A 357 -43.22 5.73 166.70
CA ASP A 357 -43.86 5.23 167.92
C ASP A 357 -42.83 4.61 168.90
N LEU A 358 -41.83 3.89 168.37
CA LEU A 358 -40.69 3.40 169.15
C LEU A 358 -39.83 4.53 169.74
N HIS A 359 -39.65 5.65 169.03
CA HIS A 359 -38.86 6.77 169.52
C HIS A 359 -39.50 7.45 170.75
N GLN A 360 -40.82 7.66 170.71
CA GLN A 360 -41.59 8.15 171.87
C GLN A 360 -41.46 7.22 173.08
N LYS A 361 -41.46 5.89 172.84
CA LYS A 361 -41.33 4.87 173.88
C LYS A 361 -39.96 4.87 174.55
N VAL A 362 -38.89 5.13 173.80
CA VAL A 362 -37.52 5.31 174.34
C VAL A 362 -37.43 6.58 175.20
N GLN A 363 -38.03 7.68 174.74
CA GLN A 363 -37.98 8.98 175.45
C GLN A 363 -38.57 8.90 176.86
N LYS A 364 -39.58 8.04 177.08
CA LYS A 364 -40.15 7.77 178.41
C LYS A 364 -39.14 7.09 179.37
N MET A 365 -38.45 6.03 178.93
CA MET A 365 -37.53 5.27 179.80
C MET A 365 -36.32 6.08 180.28
N THR A 366 -35.96 7.16 179.57
CA THR A 366 -34.90 8.08 180.02
C THR A 366 -35.24 8.76 181.34
N VAL A 367 -36.52 9.12 181.56
CA VAL A 367 -36.98 9.76 182.80
C VAL A 367 -36.93 8.79 183.98
N ASP A 368 -37.31 7.54 183.76
CA ASP A 368 -37.29 6.49 184.80
C ASP A 368 -35.84 6.21 185.28
N LYS A 369 -34.85 6.34 184.39
CA LYS A 369 -33.42 6.15 184.69
C LYS A 369 -32.86 7.22 185.64
N GLU A 370 -33.31 8.47 185.55
CA GLU A 370 -32.79 9.57 186.38
C GLU A 370 -33.20 9.46 187.85
N GLN A 371 -34.33 8.79 188.13
CA GLN A 371 -34.79 8.54 189.50
C GLN A 371 -33.91 7.50 190.21
N LEU A 372 -33.48 6.46 189.50
CA LEU A 372 -32.62 5.38 190.03
C LEU A 372 -31.22 5.88 190.44
N MET A 373 -30.65 6.86 189.74
CA MET A 373 -29.31 7.39 190.05
C MET A 373 -29.21 8.01 191.45
N LYS A 374 -30.30 8.58 191.98
CA LYS A 374 -30.29 9.21 193.32
C LYS A 374 -30.19 8.21 194.47
N ALA A 375 -30.54 6.94 194.25
CA ALA A 375 -30.42 5.89 195.27
C ALA A 375 -28.97 5.37 195.42
N LYS A 376 -28.11 5.54 194.40
CA LYS A 376 -26.78 4.91 194.37
C LYS A 376 -25.77 5.52 195.36
N HIS A 377 -25.73 6.85 195.49
CA HIS A 377 -24.68 7.51 196.30
C HIS A 377 -24.74 7.21 197.80
N SER A 378 -25.90 6.78 198.33
CA SER A 378 -26.06 6.44 199.76
C SER A 378 -25.32 5.16 200.22
N VAL A 379 -24.69 4.43 199.30
CA VAL A 379 -23.99 3.15 199.58
C VAL A 379 -22.46 3.29 199.44
N GLU A 380 -21.98 4.33 198.76
CA GLU A 380 -20.56 4.48 198.41
C GLU A 380 -19.71 5.01 199.58
N GLU A 381 -20.33 5.52 200.65
CA GLU A 381 -19.67 6.07 201.85
C GLU A 381 -19.16 5.01 202.86
N GLN A 382 -19.41 3.71 202.66
CA GLN A 382 -19.10 2.67 203.66
C GLN A 382 -17.97 1.69 203.28
N CYS A 383 -17.30 1.85 202.13
CA CYS A 383 -16.36 0.84 201.61
C CYS A 383 -14.86 1.18 201.68
N THR A 384 -14.47 2.39 202.08
CA THR A 384 -13.06 2.85 201.98
C THR A 384 -12.22 2.68 203.24
N GLU A 385 -12.82 2.34 204.38
CA GLU A 385 -12.15 2.35 205.70
C GLU A 385 -11.37 1.05 206.04
N LEU A 386 -11.45 0.00 205.19
CA LEU A 386 -10.97 -1.36 205.48
C LEU A 386 -9.85 -1.89 204.56
N HIS A 387 -9.07 -1.01 203.90
CA HIS A 387 -8.00 -1.44 202.95
C HIS A 387 -6.56 -1.07 203.35
N VAL A 388 -6.33 -0.61 204.58
CA VAL A 388 -5.01 -0.15 205.06
C VAL A 388 -4.11 -1.28 205.58
N ASP A 389 -4.68 -2.35 206.15
CA ASP A 389 -3.92 -3.26 207.04
C ASP A 389 -3.23 -4.46 206.37
N LEU A 390 -3.45 -4.74 205.08
CA LEU A 390 -2.94 -5.98 204.45
C LEU A 390 -1.45 -5.91 204.02
N ALA A 391 -0.72 -4.87 204.40
CA ALA A 391 0.64 -4.59 203.90
C ALA A 391 1.76 -5.50 204.46
N GLN A 392 1.47 -6.50 205.30
CA GLN A 392 2.45 -7.06 206.25
C GLN A 392 2.69 -8.59 206.21
N ALA A 393 2.36 -9.29 205.11
CA ALA A 393 2.62 -10.74 204.93
C ALA A 393 3.76 -11.00 203.92
N LYS A 394 5.00 -11.18 204.40
CA LYS A 394 6.23 -10.89 203.61
C LYS A 394 7.14 -12.10 203.27
N LEU A 395 6.66 -13.36 203.36
CA LEU A 395 7.54 -14.54 203.51
C LEU A 395 7.14 -15.78 202.68
N SER A 396 7.76 -15.97 201.50
CA SER A 396 7.81 -17.28 200.78
C SER A 396 8.90 -17.36 199.69
N ALA A 397 10.04 -16.66 199.88
CA ALA A 397 11.00 -16.36 198.80
C ALA A 397 11.90 -17.54 198.31
N ASP A 398 11.97 -18.66 199.04
CA ASP A 398 13.11 -19.59 198.91
C ASP A 398 13.04 -20.61 197.75
N LYS A 399 11.96 -20.65 196.96
CA LYS A 399 11.78 -21.69 195.93
C LYS A 399 12.58 -21.50 194.64
N ASN A 400 13.03 -20.28 194.33
CA ASN A 400 13.66 -19.96 193.03
C ASN A 400 15.11 -20.46 192.86
N ASN A 401 15.78 -20.94 193.91
CA ASN A 401 17.24 -21.10 193.87
C ASN A 401 17.74 -22.43 193.26
N GLN A 402 16.84 -23.31 192.77
CA GLN A 402 17.21 -24.61 192.17
C GLN A 402 17.35 -24.60 190.64
N GLU A 403 16.68 -23.70 189.91
CA GLU A 403 16.68 -23.73 188.43
C GLU A 403 18.02 -23.28 187.81
N LYS A 404 18.79 -22.45 188.53
CA LYS A 404 20.03 -21.82 188.06
C LYS A 404 21.08 -22.83 187.55
N VAL A 405 21.18 -24.00 188.17
CA VAL A 405 22.18 -25.04 187.85
C VAL A 405 21.93 -25.69 186.48
N ARG A 406 20.69 -25.63 185.97
CA ARG A 406 20.33 -26.26 184.68
C ARG A 406 20.87 -25.49 183.47
N VAL A 407 20.92 -24.16 183.55
CA VAL A 407 21.27 -23.26 182.44
C VAL A 407 22.76 -23.35 182.06
N GLU A 408 23.65 -23.63 183.01
CA GLU A 408 25.10 -23.74 182.74
C GLU A 408 25.47 -24.94 181.85
N GLN A 409 24.62 -25.96 181.77
CA GLN A 409 24.85 -27.11 180.88
C GLN A 409 24.51 -26.80 179.43
N GLU A 410 23.43 -26.04 179.18
CA GLU A 410 22.97 -25.65 177.85
C GLU A 410 23.96 -24.68 177.17
N LEU A 411 24.58 -23.79 177.95
CA LEU A 411 25.57 -22.80 177.47
C LEU A 411 26.80 -23.43 176.79
N ASN A 412 27.20 -24.65 177.19
CA ASN A 412 28.34 -25.34 176.58
C ASN A 412 27.98 -26.07 175.28
N ALA A 413 26.71 -26.42 175.05
CA ALA A 413 26.27 -26.99 173.78
C ALA A 413 26.31 -25.94 172.64
N VAL A 414 25.90 -24.71 172.93
CA VAL A 414 25.86 -23.59 171.96
C VAL A 414 27.25 -23.26 171.40
N LYS A 415 28.30 -23.33 172.23
CA LYS A 415 29.69 -23.03 171.80
C LYS A 415 30.15 -23.94 170.67
N LYS A 416 29.84 -25.25 170.73
CA LYS A 416 30.29 -26.21 169.72
C LYS A 416 29.65 -25.93 168.35
N VAL A 417 28.35 -25.62 168.33
CA VAL A 417 27.62 -25.22 167.11
C VAL A 417 28.21 -23.94 166.50
N SER A 418 28.74 -23.02 167.32
CA SER A 418 29.42 -21.81 166.84
C SER A 418 30.74 -22.08 166.11
N GLU A 419 31.45 -23.16 166.45
CA GLU A 419 32.69 -23.56 165.79
C GLU A 419 32.39 -24.24 164.43
N ASP A 420 31.44 -25.18 164.42
CA ASP A 420 30.99 -25.86 163.21
C ASP A 420 30.49 -24.86 162.15
N LEU A 421 29.58 -23.94 162.52
CA LEU A 421 29.05 -22.88 161.64
C LEU A 421 30.14 -21.94 161.10
N SER A 422 31.20 -21.69 161.88
CA SER A 422 32.33 -20.86 161.43
C SER A 422 33.14 -21.56 160.33
N SER A 423 33.23 -22.89 160.38
CA SER A 423 33.88 -23.69 159.32
C SER A 423 33.06 -23.69 158.02
N GLU A 424 31.73 -23.86 158.13
CA GLU A 424 30.82 -23.82 156.98
C GLU A 424 30.81 -22.44 156.30
N LEU A 425 30.79 -21.35 157.08
CA LEU A 425 30.85 -19.98 156.57
C LEU A 425 32.12 -19.73 155.74
N SER A 426 33.26 -20.27 156.19
CA SER A 426 34.54 -20.19 155.46
C SER A 426 34.48 -20.95 154.14
N MET A 427 33.91 -22.16 154.13
CA MET A 427 33.72 -22.97 152.92
C MET A 427 32.75 -22.30 151.93
N VAL A 428 31.65 -21.73 152.40
CA VAL A 428 30.68 -20.97 151.58
C VAL A 428 31.36 -19.75 150.94
N LYS A 429 32.19 -19.02 151.70
CA LYS A 429 32.95 -17.87 151.17
C LYS A 429 33.91 -18.29 150.05
N HIS A 430 34.67 -19.37 150.24
CA HIS A 430 35.58 -19.87 149.21
C HIS A 430 34.83 -20.32 147.93
N ASN A 431 33.68 -20.98 148.10
CA ASN A 431 32.82 -21.36 146.97
C ASN A 431 32.23 -20.13 146.24
N LEU A 432 31.89 -19.06 146.96
CA LEU A 432 31.44 -17.79 146.36
C LEU A 432 32.55 -17.11 145.56
N GLU A 433 33.77 -17.03 146.08
CA GLU A 433 34.94 -16.48 145.38
C GLU A 433 35.23 -17.26 144.08
N LYS A 434 35.15 -18.60 144.13
CA LYS A 434 35.29 -19.48 142.97
C LYS A 434 34.18 -19.28 141.93
N ALA A 435 32.93 -19.09 142.38
CA ALA A 435 31.80 -18.80 141.49
C ALA A 435 31.91 -17.42 140.83
N GLN A 436 32.41 -16.40 141.56
CA GLN A 436 32.68 -15.07 141.00
C GLN A 436 33.76 -15.12 139.91
N GLU A 437 34.84 -15.88 140.11
CA GLU A 437 35.90 -16.01 139.11
C GLU A 437 35.43 -16.75 137.84
N LEU A 438 34.65 -17.83 138.00
CA LEU A 438 33.99 -18.49 136.87
C LEU A 438 33.05 -17.56 136.12
N ASN A 439 32.32 -16.67 136.81
CA ASN A 439 31.48 -15.68 136.14
C ASN A 439 32.29 -14.64 135.35
N LYS A 440 33.43 -14.17 135.86
CA LYS A 440 34.34 -13.27 135.09
C LYS A 440 34.86 -13.93 133.81
N GLN A 441 35.24 -15.21 133.89
CA GLN A 441 35.68 -15.99 132.72
C GLN A 441 34.55 -16.19 131.71
N LEU A 442 33.33 -16.45 132.17
CA LEU A 442 32.16 -16.61 131.32
C LEU A 442 31.72 -15.27 130.69
N GLU A 443 31.86 -14.15 131.40
CA GLU A 443 31.70 -12.80 130.84
C GLU A 443 32.75 -12.45 129.78
N SER A 444 34.03 -12.78 129.99
CA SER A 444 35.07 -12.53 128.99
C SER A 444 34.83 -13.36 127.72
N SER A 445 34.42 -14.63 127.88
CA SER A 445 33.99 -15.48 126.77
C SER A 445 32.76 -14.91 126.03
N LYS A 446 31.76 -14.38 126.74
CA LYS A 446 30.60 -13.69 126.13
C LYS A 446 31.02 -12.45 125.32
N ARG A 447 31.97 -11.66 125.82
CA ARG A 447 32.49 -10.47 125.10
C ARG A 447 33.22 -10.87 123.82
N LEU A 448 34.05 -11.92 123.85
CA LEU A 448 34.72 -12.46 122.67
C LEU A 448 33.73 -13.02 121.64
N ALA A 449 32.71 -13.77 122.08
CA ALA A 449 31.67 -14.29 121.20
C ALA A 449 30.85 -13.16 120.55
N ALA A 450 30.48 -12.12 121.30
CA ALA A 450 29.79 -10.94 120.76
C ALA A 450 30.66 -10.15 119.76
N GLN A 451 31.98 -10.05 120.01
CA GLN A 451 32.92 -9.44 119.07
C GLN A 451 33.04 -10.26 117.77
N GLN A 452 33.10 -11.59 117.86
CA GLN A 452 33.09 -12.47 116.68
C GLN A 452 31.77 -12.35 115.90
N GLN A 453 30.62 -12.31 116.58
CA GLN A 453 29.32 -12.08 115.95
C GLN A 453 29.29 -10.73 115.21
N LEU A 454 29.76 -9.65 115.82
CA LEU A 454 29.82 -8.32 115.17
C LEU A 454 30.71 -8.31 113.92
N MET A 455 31.83 -9.04 113.92
CA MET A 455 32.65 -9.20 112.72
C MET A 455 31.90 -9.96 111.61
N LEU A 456 31.30 -11.11 111.94
CA LEU A 456 30.54 -11.93 110.99
C LEU A 456 29.31 -11.19 110.42
N GLU A 457 28.60 -10.41 111.24
CA GLU A 457 27.54 -9.51 110.77
C GLU A 457 28.07 -8.41 109.84
N GLY A 458 29.27 -7.87 110.11
CA GLY A 458 29.94 -6.93 109.23
C GLY A 458 30.32 -7.55 107.89
N GLU A 459 30.80 -8.79 107.88
CA GLU A 459 31.12 -9.53 106.65
C GLU A 459 29.86 -9.89 105.86
N LEU A 460 28.78 -10.34 106.54
CA LEU A 460 27.50 -10.61 105.90
C LEU A 460 26.91 -9.35 105.25
N LYS A 461 27.00 -8.19 105.92
CA LYS A 461 26.60 -6.89 105.37
C LYS A 461 27.44 -6.51 104.14
N ARG A 462 28.77 -6.71 104.18
CA ARG A 462 29.70 -6.49 103.06
C ARG A 462 29.34 -7.37 101.85
N VAL A 463 29.27 -8.69 102.04
CA VAL A 463 28.93 -9.66 100.99
C VAL A 463 27.53 -9.42 100.40
N THR A 464 26.58 -8.94 101.20
CA THR A 464 25.25 -8.55 100.70
C THR A 464 25.34 -7.29 99.81
N GLN A 465 26.13 -6.28 100.21
CA GLN A 465 26.38 -5.09 99.38
C GLN A 465 27.11 -5.45 98.07
N ASP A 466 28.12 -6.32 98.12
CA ASP A 466 28.85 -6.79 96.95
C ASP A 466 27.92 -7.57 95.99
N LYS A 467 27.05 -8.44 96.53
CA LYS A 467 26.00 -9.14 95.76
C LYS A 467 25.03 -8.15 95.10
N ASP A 468 24.58 -7.13 95.81
CA ASP A 468 23.66 -6.12 95.28
C ASP A 468 24.32 -5.25 94.20
N LEU A 469 25.61 -4.93 94.35
CA LEU A 469 26.41 -4.24 93.34
C LEU A 469 26.62 -5.10 92.10
N LEU A 470 26.90 -6.41 92.28
CA LEU A 470 27.06 -7.37 91.19
C LEU A 470 25.74 -7.58 90.43
N ASN A 471 24.61 -7.72 91.14
CA ASN A 471 23.27 -7.75 90.53
C ASN A 471 22.99 -6.46 89.75
N LYS A 472 23.32 -5.29 90.31
CA LYS A 472 23.20 -3.99 89.62
C LYS A 472 24.16 -3.84 88.43
N SER A 473 25.27 -4.58 88.35
CA SER A 473 26.09 -4.65 87.13
C SER A 473 25.53 -5.63 86.11
N PHE A 474 25.01 -6.77 86.56
CA PHE A 474 24.41 -7.79 85.71
C PHE A 474 23.16 -7.27 84.98
N GLU A 475 22.24 -6.60 85.70
CA GLU A 475 21.07 -5.97 85.07
C GLU A 475 21.42 -4.76 84.18
N ARG A 476 22.61 -4.16 84.33
CA ARG A 476 23.11 -3.16 83.37
C ARG A 476 23.63 -3.82 82.10
N LEU A 477 24.51 -4.83 82.22
CA LEU A 477 25.02 -5.61 81.10
C LEU A 477 23.91 -6.31 80.30
N LYS A 478 22.88 -6.81 80.98
CA LYS A 478 21.69 -7.40 80.36
C LYS A 478 20.91 -6.37 79.54
N LYS A 479 20.65 -5.18 80.09
CA LYS A 479 19.98 -4.09 79.36
C LYS A 479 20.81 -3.54 78.20
N GLU A 480 22.12 -3.52 78.34
CA GLU A 480 23.05 -3.16 77.26
C GLU A 480 23.02 -4.22 76.14
N GLN A 481 23.00 -5.51 76.49
CA GLN A 481 22.81 -6.61 75.53
C GLN A 481 21.43 -6.58 74.86
N GLU A 482 20.37 -6.24 75.61
CA GLU A 482 19.01 -6.08 75.07
C GLU A 482 18.95 -4.90 74.08
N ALA A 483 19.49 -3.73 74.45
CA ALA A 483 19.59 -2.57 73.56
C ALA A 483 20.47 -2.81 72.31
N ASP A 484 21.55 -3.59 72.43
CA ASP A 484 22.36 -3.97 71.27
C ASP A 484 21.66 -4.98 70.37
N ARG A 485 20.81 -5.89 70.90
CA ARG A 485 19.92 -6.70 70.05
C ARG A 485 18.90 -5.84 69.33
N GLU A 486 18.24 -4.92 70.03
CA GLU A 486 17.30 -3.97 69.41
C GLU A 486 17.97 -3.17 68.28
N ARG A 487 19.21 -2.69 68.48
CA ARG A 487 20.02 -2.03 67.43
C ARG A 487 20.32 -2.95 66.24
N TRP A 488 20.64 -4.22 66.48
CA TRP A 488 20.89 -5.19 65.40
C TRP A 488 19.62 -5.56 64.63
N ASP A 489 18.49 -5.75 65.32
CA ASP A 489 17.19 -6.01 64.70
C ASP A 489 16.67 -4.78 63.93
N GLU A 490 16.94 -3.58 64.43
CA GLU A 490 16.69 -2.30 63.74
C GLU A 490 17.52 -2.21 62.45
N GLN A 491 18.83 -2.46 62.51
CA GLN A 491 19.69 -2.51 61.32
C GLN A 491 19.24 -3.60 60.32
N GLN A 492 18.82 -4.78 60.81
CA GLN A 492 18.25 -5.83 59.96
C GLN A 492 16.94 -5.42 59.29
N ARG A 493 16.10 -4.60 59.95
CA ARG A 493 14.85 -4.08 59.37
C ARG A 493 15.13 -3.04 58.28
N ASN A 494 15.95 -2.03 58.60
CA ASN A 494 16.37 -0.99 57.65
C ASN A 494 17.08 -1.59 56.41
N LEU A 495 17.89 -2.65 56.58
CA LEU A 495 18.51 -3.36 55.46
C LEU A 495 17.51 -4.16 54.61
N ARG A 496 16.40 -4.65 55.19
CA ARG A 496 15.32 -5.31 54.43
C ARG A 496 14.45 -4.30 53.68
N GLU A 497 14.16 -3.17 54.32
CA GLU A 497 13.38 -2.07 53.74
C GLU A 497 14.13 -1.45 52.55
N THR A 498 15.39 -1.07 52.72
CA THR A 498 16.23 -0.57 51.61
C THR A 498 16.45 -1.60 50.50
N LEU A 499 16.57 -2.90 50.81
CA LEU A 499 16.60 -3.96 49.79
C LEU A 499 15.26 -4.11 49.06
N GLN A 500 14.13 -3.80 49.70
CA GLN A 500 12.82 -3.83 49.07
C GLN A 500 12.60 -2.59 48.19
N GLU A 501 12.93 -1.39 48.68
CA GLU A 501 12.97 -0.16 47.87
C GLU A 501 13.84 -0.33 46.61
N LEU A 502 15.02 -0.97 46.73
CA LEU A 502 15.89 -1.23 45.58
C LEU A 502 15.29 -2.24 44.58
N ARG A 503 14.49 -3.21 45.03
CA ARG A 503 13.72 -4.09 44.11
C ARG A 503 12.61 -3.34 43.40
N ASP A 504 11.90 -2.48 44.11
CA ASP A 504 10.73 -1.79 43.56
C ASP A 504 11.17 -0.66 42.61
N ASN A 505 12.24 0.06 42.96
CA ASN A 505 12.93 0.95 42.02
C ASN A 505 13.46 0.20 40.79
N LYS A 506 14.03 -1.01 40.95
CA LYS A 506 14.43 -1.84 39.80
C LYS A 506 13.22 -2.20 38.94
N GLN A 507 12.11 -2.64 39.53
CA GLN A 507 10.90 -2.98 38.78
C GLN A 507 10.35 -1.78 37.99
N GLN A 508 10.37 -0.58 38.57
CA GLN A 508 10.00 0.68 37.88
C GLN A 508 10.95 1.04 36.73
N LEU A 509 12.26 0.78 36.88
CA LEU A 509 13.21 0.94 35.78
C LEU A 509 13.01 -0.12 34.69
N ASP A 510 12.76 -1.38 35.06
CA ASP A 510 12.48 -2.48 34.13
C ASP A 510 11.18 -2.23 33.34
N THR A 511 10.12 -1.69 33.94
CA THR A 511 8.89 -1.31 33.20
C THR A 511 9.13 -0.10 32.30
N ARG A 512 9.78 0.96 32.80
CA ARG A 512 10.09 2.16 32.02
C ARG A 512 10.99 1.87 30.81
N THR A 513 11.92 0.91 30.93
CA THR A 513 12.73 0.43 29.81
C THR A 513 11.86 -0.22 28.74
N ARG A 514 10.97 -1.16 29.11
CA ARG A 514 10.02 -1.81 28.16
C ARG A 514 9.08 -0.80 27.49
N GLU A 515 8.65 0.24 28.20
CA GLU A 515 7.86 1.33 27.62
C GLU A 515 8.65 2.13 26.57
N LEU A 516 9.93 2.42 26.83
CA LEU A 516 10.80 3.12 25.89
C LEU A 516 11.15 2.24 24.68
N GLU A 517 11.40 0.95 24.89
CA GLU A 517 11.57 -0.04 23.81
C GLU A 517 10.31 -0.12 22.93
N LYS A 518 9.10 -0.16 23.53
CA LYS A 518 7.83 -0.14 22.79
C LYS A 518 7.64 1.16 22.00
N LYS A 519 7.95 2.32 22.59
CA LYS A 519 7.88 3.62 21.91
C LYS A 519 8.87 3.71 20.75
N LEU A 520 10.10 3.21 20.93
CA LEU A 520 11.12 3.14 19.88
C LEU A 520 10.71 2.19 18.75
N SER A 521 10.10 1.04 19.07
CA SER A 521 9.55 0.11 18.06
C SER A 521 8.46 0.78 17.23
N LEU A 522 7.49 1.44 17.87
CA LEU A 522 6.40 2.12 17.18
C LEU A 522 6.91 3.26 16.28
N ALA A 523 7.83 4.08 16.78
CA ALA A 523 8.44 5.16 15.99
C ALA A 523 9.26 4.62 14.78
N ASN A 524 9.92 3.46 14.93
CA ASN A 524 10.60 2.80 13.81
C ASN A 524 9.61 2.22 12.78
N GLU A 525 8.47 1.68 13.23
CA GLU A 525 7.41 1.19 12.32
C GLU A 525 6.70 2.34 11.59
N GLU A 526 6.47 3.47 12.27
CA GLU A 526 5.98 4.72 11.69
C GLU A 526 6.97 5.32 10.67
N HIS A 527 8.27 5.33 10.98
CA HIS A 527 9.30 5.76 10.03
C HIS A 527 9.40 4.80 8.83
N GLN A 528 9.26 3.48 9.01
CA GLN A 528 9.23 2.53 7.90
C GLN A 528 7.98 2.71 7.02
N TYR A 529 6.82 2.96 7.63
CA TYR A 529 5.57 3.23 6.91
C TYR A 529 5.66 4.51 6.07
N THR A 530 6.07 5.63 6.66
CA THR A 530 6.24 6.92 5.97
C THR A 530 7.33 6.87 4.89
N MET A 531 8.44 6.16 5.13
CA MET A 531 9.46 5.91 4.10
C MET A 531 8.90 5.07 2.93
N GLY A 532 8.00 4.12 3.21
CA GLY A 532 7.27 3.35 2.20
C GLY A 532 6.30 4.20 1.38
N GLN A 533 5.58 5.14 2.01
CA GLN A 533 4.73 6.11 1.31
C GLN A 533 5.56 7.01 0.38
N ILE A 534 6.65 7.59 0.88
CA ILE A 534 7.56 8.43 0.09
C ILE A 534 8.16 7.64 -1.09
N GLN A 535 8.49 6.35 -0.90
CA GLN A 535 8.95 5.50 -2.00
C GLN A 535 7.86 5.20 -3.04
N ALA A 536 6.61 5.03 -2.63
CA ALA A 536 5.48 4.85 -3.54
C ALA A 536 5.20 6.14 -4.33
N GLU A 537 5.15 7.30 -3.66
CA GLU A 537 5.03 8.62 -4.31
C GLU A 537 6.17 8.86 -5.30
N CYS A 538 7.41 8.56 -4.91
CA CYS A 538 8.59 8.64 -5.80
C CYS A 538 8.57 7.64 -6.97
N ALA A 539 7.75 6.58 -6.91
CA ALA A 539 7.48 5.71 -8.04
C ALA A 539 6.38 6.30 -8.93
N GLU A 540 5.25 6.74 -8.37
CA GLU A 540 4.15 7.38 -9.14
C GLU A 540 4.61 8.65 -9.88
N TRP A 541 5.48 9.46 -9.26
CA TRP A 541 6.13 10.59 -9.91
C TRP A 541 7.08 10.15 -11.04
N ARG A 542 7.82 9.04 -10.89
CA ARG A 542 8.68 8.51 -11.94
C ARG A 542 7.86 7.98 -13.12
N ASP A 543 6.88 7.13 -12.85
CA ASP A 543 5.95 6.59 -13.85
C ASP A 543 5.22 7.71 -14.59
N THR A 544 4.94 8.83 -13.92
CA THR A 544 4.34 10.02 -14.52
C THR A 544 5.34 10.81 -15.36
N CYS A 545 6.59 10.98 -14.91
CA CYS A 545 7.67 11.56 -15.72
C CYS A 545 7.95 10.71 -16.98
N GLU A 546 8.08 9.39 -16.85
CA GLU A 546 8.29 8.48 -17.99
C GLU A 546 7.13 8.53 -18.99
N ARG A 547 5.87 8.57 -18.49
CA ARG A 547 4.67 8.76 -19.32
C ARG A 547 4.66 10.11 -20.04
N LEU A 548 5.07 11.19 -19.37
CA LEU A 548 5.17 12.53 -19.95
C LEU A 548 6.32 12.62 -20.98
N THR A 549 7.48 12.02 -20.71
CA THR A 549 8.59 11.90 -21.68
C THR A 549 8.13 11.14 -22.91
N GLY A 550 7.51 9.97 -22.76
CA GLY A 550 6.98 9.20 -23.88
C GLY A 550 5.81 9.88 -24.61
N MET A 551 5.10 10.84 -23.99
CA MET A 551 4.13 11.70 -24.67
C MET A 551 4.81 12.84 -25.44
N LEU A 552 5.88 13.43 -24.88
CA LEU A 552 6.68 14.47 -25.51
C LEU A 552 7.41 13.93 -26.75
N GLU A 553 8.02 12.74 -26.66
CA GLU A 553 8.62 12.03 -27.81
C GLU A 553 7.59 11.82 -28.93
N ARG A 554 6.35 11.40 -28.58
CA ARG A 554 5.24 11.28 -29.55
C ARG A 554 4.82 12.62 -30.15
N LYS A 555 4.83 13.72 -29.39
CA LYS A 555 4.55 15.06 -29.93
C LYS A 555 5.72 15.61 -30.76
N GLU A 556 6.97 15.24 -30.48
CA GLU A 556 8.10 15.49 -31.38
C GLU A 556 8.02 14.67 -32.67
N ASP A 557 7.56 13.41 -32.61
CA ASP A 557 7.26 12.59 -33.79
C ASP A 557 6.13 13.24 -34.62
N GLU A 558 5.03 13.64 -33.99
CA GLU A 558 3.95 14.37 -34.66
C GLU A 558 4.44 15.68 -35.29
N ALA A 559 5.25 16.48 -34.58
CA ALA A 559 5.83 17.72 -35.09
C ALA A 559 6.77 17.48 -36.28
N ARG A 560 7.66 16.47 -36.21
CA ARG A 560 8.54 16.09 -37.33
C ARG A 560 7.72 15.57 -38.54
N ASN A 561 6.65 14.81 -38.30
CA ASN A 561 5.72 14.38 -39.36
C ASN A 561 4.93 15.55 -39.98
N LEU A 562 4.54 16.56 -39.19
CA LEU A 562 3.88 17.78 -39.69
C LEU A 562 4.86 18.67 -40.46
N GLN A 563 6.11 18.79 -40.00
CA GLN A 563 7.18 19.48 -40.71
C GLN A 563 7.47 18.85 -42.07
N GLN A 564 7.57 17.51 -42.14
CA GLN A 564 7.71 16.79 -43.41
C GLN A 564 6.51 17.03 -44.33
N LYS A 565 5.27 16.91 -43.82
CA LYS A 565 4.06 17.22 -44.61
C LYS A 565 4.03 18.66 -45.12
N LEU A 566 4.52 19.63 -44.34
CA LEU A 566 4.62 21.02 -44.75
C LEU A 566 5.65 21.19 -45.87
N GLN A 567 6.80 20.52 -45.77
CA GLN A 567 7.77 20.45 -46.87
C GLN A 567 7.17 19.80 -48.12
N ASP A 568 6.54 18.63 -48.01
CA ASP A 568 5.86 17.95 -49.14
C ASP A 568 4.82 18.86 -49.81
N ILE A 569 4.07 19.65 -49.02
CA ILE A 569 3.08 20.61 -49.50
C ILE A 569 3.77 21.81 -50.17
N GLN A 570 4.88 22.30 -49.62
CA GLN A 570 5.66 23.40 -50.22
C GLN A 570 6.29 22.99 -51.54
N GLU A 571 6.82 21.76 -51.64
CA GLU A 571 7.33 21.17 -52.88
C GLU A 571 6.21 21.00 -53.91
N LYS A 572 5.05 20.45 -53.53
CA LYS A 572 3.85 20.38 -54.39
C LYS A 572 3.34 21.76 -54.82
N ASN A 573 3.38 22.76 -53.96
CA ASN A 573 2.96 24.13 -54.27
C ASN A 573 3.94 24.78 -55.25
N SER A 574 5.26 24.52 -55.12
CA SER A 574 6.24 24.97 -56.10
C SER A 574 6.05 24.28 -57.46
N ALA A 575 5.79 22.96 -57.48
CA ALA A 575 5.48 22.22 -58.70
C ALA A 575 4.19 22.72 -59.37
N LEU A 576 3.12 22.94 -58.60
CA LEU A 576 1.86 23.50 -59.11
C LEU A 576 2.01 24.93 -59.61
N ARG A 577 2.90 25.76 -59.04
CA ARG A 577 3.23 27.09 -59.60
C ARG A 577 3.96 27.00 -60.92
N MET A 578 4.92 26.06 -61.06
CA MET A 578 5.58 25.79 -62.34
C MET A 578 4.59 25.26 -63.39
N GLU A 579 3.66 24.38 -62.99
CA GLU A 579 2.61 23.89 -63.87
C GLU A 579 1.62 25.02 -64.24
N GLN A 580 1.25 25.89 -63.30
CA GLN A 580 0.40 27.05 -63.57
C GLN A 580 1.08 28.04 -64.51
N GLN A 581 2.38 28.31 -64.35
CA GLN A 581 3.15 29.11 -65.31
C GLN A 581 3.13 28.47 -66.71
N LEU A 582 3.39 27.17 -66.80
CA LEU A 582 3.32 26.43 -68.07
C LEU A 582 1.90 26.43 -68.68
N ARG A 583 0.85 26.38 -67.86
CA ARG A 583 -0.54 26.55 -68.30
C ARG A 583 -0.80 27.96 -68.81
N THR A 584 -0.36 29.01 -68.11
CA THR A 584 -0.53 30.40 -68.60
C THR A 584 0.26 30.67 -69.88
N MET A 585 1.41 30.02 -70.10
CA MET A 585 2.10 30.07 -71.39
C MET A 585 1.30 29.37 -72.48
N LYS A 586 0.74 28.18 -72.21
CA LYS A 586 -0.13 27.46 -73.16
C LYS A 586 -1.47 28.16 -73.41
N GLU A 587 -2.00 28.88 -72.42
CA GLU A 587 -3.19 29.71 -72.57
C GLU A 587 -2.86 30.94 -73.43
N ALA A 588 -1.68 31.55 -73.29
CA ALA A 588 -1.21 32.57 -74.23
C ALA A 588 -1.08 32.00 -75.66
N GLU A 589 -0.36 30.90 -75.85
CA GLU A 589 -0.24 30.17 -77.13
C GLU A 589 -1.61 29.82 -77.73
N LEU A 590 -2.58 29.38 -76.91
CA LEU A 590 -3.95 29.09 -77.33
C LEU A 590 -4.75 30.35 -77.65
N THR A 591 -4.53 31.48 -76.98
CA THR A 591 -5.17 32.75 -77.34
C THR A 591 -4.58 33.37 -78.60
N GLU A 592 -3.28 33.18 -78.87
CA GLU A 592 -2.66 33.54 -80.16
C GLU A 592 -3.20 32.66 -81.28
N ALA A 593 -3.28 31.34 -81.05
CA ALA A 593 -3.90 30.40 -82.00
C ALA A 593 -5.40 30.66 -82.20
N GLN A 594 -6.14 31.06 -81.16
CA GLN A 594 -7.55 31.42 -81.27
C GLN A 594 -7.73 32.73 -82.03
N GLN A 595 -6.90 33.76 -81.78
CA GLN A 595 -6.89 34.98 -82.58
C GLN A 595 -6.58 34.71 -84.05
N GLU A 596 -5.70 33.75 -84.36
CA GLU A 596 -5.43 33.35 -85.74
C GLU A 596 -6.59 32.52 -86.34
N ILE A 597 -7.24 31.65 -85.57
CA ILE A 597 -8.48 30.96 -85.97
C ILE A 597 -9.61 31.96 -86.21
N ASP A 598 -9.72 33.01 -85.40
CA ASP A 598 -10.73 34.06 -85.54
C ASP A 598 -10.44 34.95 -86.75
N ARG A 599 -9.18 35.32 -87.02
CA ARG A 599 -8.77 35.99 -88.27
C ARG A 599 -9.06 35.15 -89.51
N LEU A 600 -8.69 33.87 -89.50
CA LEU A 600 -9.00 32.93 -90.57
C LEU A 600 -10.51 32.66 -90.67
N GLY A 601 -11.25 32.81 -89.56
CA GLY A 601 -12.69 32.73 -89.45
C GLY A 601 -13.38 33.96 -90.06
N GLU A 602 -12.89 35.16 -89.80
CA GLU A 602 -13.30 36.43 -90.42
C GLU A 602 -12.97 36.44 -91.90
N GLU A 603 -11.77 36.01 -92.30
CA GLU A 603 -11.37 35.88 -93.70
C GLU A 603 -12.25 34.84 -94.42
N LYS A 604 -12.50 33.68 -93.81
CA LYS A 604 -13.45 32.69 -94.31
C LYS A 604 -14.88 33.24 -94.37
N GLN A 605 -15.35 33.99 -93.37
CA GLN A 605 -16.68 34.61 -93.40
C GLN A 605 -16.76 35.66 -94.51
N ARG A 606 -15.70 36.44 -94.74
CA ARG A 606 -15.59 37.43 -95.80
C ARG A 606 -15.60 36.77 -97.18
N LEU A 607 -14.86 35.67 -97.37
CA LEU A 607 -14.88 34.84 -98.57
C LEU A 607 -16.22 34.10 -98.75
N GLN A 608 -16.89 33.70 -97.66
CA GLN A 608 -18.24 33.13 -97.70
C GLN A 608 -19.29 34.20 -98.01
N GLN A 609 -19.14 35.43 -97.52
CA GLN A 609 -20.00 36.56 -97.86
C GLN A 609 -19.78 36.96 -99.32
N GLU A 610 -18.53 37.07 -99.79
CA GLU A 610 -18.21 37.29 -101.21
C GLU A 610 -18.77 36.15 -102.09
N ASN A 611 -18.70 34.90 -101.65
CA ASN A 611 -19.32 33.76 -102.35
C ASN A 611 -20.87 33.83 -102.30
N VAL A 612 -21.47 34.26 -101.19
CA VAL A 612 -22.92 34.47 -101.08
C VAL A 612 -23.38 35.66 -101.92
N GLU A 613 -22.62 36.75 -101.99
CA GLU A 613 -22.87 37.91 -102.84
C GLU A 613 -22.70 37.54 -104.32
N ASN A 614 -21.66 36.79 -104.69
CA ASN A 614 -21.53 36.19 -106.02
C ASN A 614 -22.69 35.23 -106.34
N GLN A 615 -23.13 34.41 -105.38
CA GLN A 615 -24.31 33.55 -105.53
C GLN A 615 -25.63 34.31 -105.54
N GLN A 616 -25.70 35.51 -104.97
CA GLN A 616 -26.85 36.41 -105.05
C GLN A 616 -26.85 37.16 -106.37
N VAL A 617 -25.69 37.54 -106.91
CA VAL A 617 -25.55 38.04 -108.29
C VAL A 617 -25.97 36.94 -109.27
N ILE A 618 -25.46 35.71 -109.12
CA ILE A 618 -25.90 34.54 -109.91
C ILE A 618 -27.41 34.32 -109.74
N ARG A 619 -27.93 34.28 -108.50
CA ARG A 619 -29.37 34.08 -108.27
C ARG A 619 -30.24 35.25 -108.69
N LEU A 620 -29.74 36.49 -108.77
CA LEU A 620 -30.45 37.64 -109.32
C LEU A 620 -30.44 37.60 -110.85
N LEU A 621 -29.37 37.14 -111.49
CA LEU A 621 -29.34 36.84 -112.93
C LEU A 621 -30.27 35.67 -113.27
N GLU A 622 -30.27 34.61 -112.45
CA GLU A 622 -31.21 33.49 -112.58
C GLU A 622 -32.65 33.88 -112.24
N MET A 623 -32.88 34.80 -111.31
CA MET A 623 -34.23 35.27 -110.97
C MET A 623 -34.73 36.30 -111.98
N GLN A 624 -33.88 37.11 -112.61
CA GLN A 624 -34.24 37.87 -113.82
C GLN A 624 -34.62 36.92 -114.97
N LYS A 625 -33.85 35.84 -115.17
CA LYS A 625 -34.15 34.75 -116.12
C LYS A 625 -35.46 34.01 -115.79
N ASN A 626 -35.78 33.81 -114.51
CA ASN A 626 -36.94 33.02 -114.07
C ASN A 626 -38.22 33.85 -113.84
N ILE A 627 -38.13 35.15 -113.52
CA ILE A 627 -39.28 36.08 -113.44
C ILE A 627 -39.92 36.26 -114.83
N LEU A 628 -39.18 36.02 -115.91
CA LEU A 628 -39.72 35.88 -117.27
C LEU A 628 -40.65 34.65 -117.44
N THR A 629 -40.80 33.78 -116.43
CA THR A 629 -41.52 32.51 -116.50
C THR A 629 -42.48 32.19 -115.31
N LYS A 630 -43.44 33.11 -115.08
CA LYS A 630 -44.77 32.89 -114.42
C LYS A 630 -44.84 32.67 -112.87
N PRO A 631 -45.92 33.15 -112.18
CA PRO A 631 -46.15 32.96 -110.73
C PRO A 631 -47.46 32.19 -110.36
N GLN A 632 -47.57 31.68 -109.11
CA GLN A 632 -48.77 31.76 -108.22
C GLN A 632 -48.52 31.19 -106.77
N PRO A 633 -49.36 31.46 -105.73
CA PRO A 633 -48.99 31.30 -104.29
C PRO A 633 -50.01 30.62 -103.31
N GLY A 634 -49.60 30.42 -102.03
CA GLY A 634 -50.46 30.21 -100.81
C GLY A 634 -50.32 28.84 -100.09
N SER A 635 -50.59 28.65 -98.77
CA SER A 635 -50.78 29.57 -97.60
C SER A 635 -50.92 28.81 -96.24
N GLU A 636 -50.22 29.29 -95.18
CA GLU A 636 -50.42 29.19 -93.68
C GLU A 636 -50.88 27.89 -92.94
N PRO A 637 -50.49 27.71 -91.65
CA PRO A 637 -51.27 28.22 -90.49
C PRO A 637 -50.45 28.77 -89.30
N TYR A 638 -51.01 29.73 -88.52
CA TYR A 638 -50.35 30.32 -87.32
C TYR A 638 -51.17 30.27 -86.01
N GLU A 639 -52.50 30.32 -86.06
CA GLU A 639 -53.34 30.66 -84.88
C GLU A 639 -53.37 29.62 -83.74
N GLN A 640 -53.14 28.33 -84.01
CA GLN A 640 -53.29 27.27 -82.99
C GLN A 640 -52.24 27.33 -81.86
N LEU A 641 -51.07 27.92 -82.10
CA LEU A 641 -50.00 28.03 -81.11
C LEU A 641 -50.30 29.05 -79.99
N GLN A 642 -51.16 30.04 -80.24
CA GLN A 642 -51.42 31.11 -79.28
C GLN A 642 -52.29 30.65 -78.09
N ALA A 643 -53.26 29.77 -78.33
CA ALA A 643 -54.21 29.33 -77.30
C ALA A 643 -53.56 28.50 -76.18
N GLU A 644 -52.61 27.61 -76.53
CA GLU A 644 -51.94 26.75 -75.56
C GLU A 644 -51.04 27.56 -74.58
N VAL A 645 -50.43 28.63 -75.09
CA VAL A 645 -49.54 29.53 -74.32
C VAL A 645 -50.28 30.26 -73.22
N ASP A 646 -51.51 30.72 -73.47
CA ASP A 646 -52.28 31.49 -72.49
C ASP A 646 -52.93 30.61 -71.41
N ARG A 647 -53.22 29.34 -71.71
CA ARG A 647 -53.64 28.35 -70.71
C ARG A 647 -52.54 28.07 -69.68
N MET A 648 -51.31 27.80 -70.12
CA MET A 648 -50.20 27.46 -69.20
C MET A 648 -49.84 28.62 -68.25
N LYS A 649 -50.09 29.88 -68.62
CA LYS A 649 -49.90 31.03 -67.73
C LYS A 649 -50.83 30.98 -66.51
N ALA A 650 -52.10 30.64 -66.71
CA ALA A 650 -53.11 30.61 -65.64
C ALA A 650 -52.84 29.49 -64.61
N GLU A 651 -52.39 28.32 -65.06
CA GLU A 651 -51.98 27.23 -64.17
C GLU A 651 -50.73 27.60 -63.34
N LEU A 652 -49.87 28.49 -63.84
CA LEU A 652 -48.66 28.94 -63.13
C LEU A 652 -48.99 29.90 -61.98
N THR A 653 -49.88 30.88 -62.18
CA THR A 653 -50.28 31.86 -61.14
C THR A 653 -50.92 31.17 -59.94
N LEU A 654 -51.84 30.23 -60.16
CA LEU A 654 -52.55 29.51 -59.09
C LEU A 654 -51.60 28.73 -58.17
N ASN A 655 -50.48 28.24 -58.71
CA ASN A 655 -49.44 27.56 -57.93
C ASN A 655 -48.54 28.53 -57.16
N GLN A 656 -48.44 29.81 -57.56
CA GLN A 656 -47.71 30.85 -56.83
C GLN A 656 -48.52 31.29 -55.59
N ASP A 657 -49.81 31.59 -55.75
CA ASP A 657 -50.70 32.00 -54.63
C ASP A 657 -50.67 30.97 -53.48
N LYS A 658 -50.73 29.68 -53.85
CA LYS A 658 -50.71 28.55 -52.91
C LYS A 658 -49.33 28.32 -52.26
N LEU A 659 -48.24 28.71 -52.91
CA LEU A 659 -46.91 28.69 -52.32
C LEU A 659 -46.78 29.76 -51.23
N GLU A 660 -47.32 30.96 -51.47
CA GLU A 660 -47.32 32.04 -50.48
C GLU A 660 -48.16 31.71 -49.24
N GLU A 661 -49.33 31.06 -49.40
CA GLU A 661 -50.17 30.60 -48.31
C GLU A 661 -49.39 29.67 -47.36
N LEU A 662 -48.77 28.62 -47.90
CA LEU A 662 -47.91 27.70 -47.14
C LEU A 662 -46.67 28.38 -46.54
N GLN A 663 -46.19 29.49 -47.13
CA GLN A 663 -45.12 30.31 -46.55
C GLN A 663 -45.58 31.09 -45.32
N ARG A 664 -46.81 31.62 -45.32
CA ARG A 664 -47.42 32.35 -44.18
C ARG A 664 -47.63 31.42 -42.99
N ASP A 665 -48.22 30.24 -43.22
CA ASP A 665 -48.43 29.21 -42.19
C ASP A 665 -47.12 28.78 -41.55
N ARG A 666 -46.07 28.58 -42.37
CA ARG A 666 -44.73 28.25 -41.89
C ARG A 666 -44.16 29.34 -40.97
N THR A 667 -44.31 30.63 -41.30
CA THR A 667 -43.83 31.71 -40.41
C THR A 667 -44.62 31.79 -39.11
N GLN A 668 -45.94 31.59 -39.13
CA GLN A 668 -46.76 31.58 -37.90
C GLN A 668 -46.36 30.43 -36.97
N LEU A 669 -46.10 29.23 -37.50
CA LEU A 669 -45.64 28.08 -36.72
C LEU A 669 -44.23 28.29 -36.14
N ILE A 670 -43.32 28.96 -36.86
CA ILE A 670 -42.00 29.33 -36.32
C ILE A 670 -42.18 30.32 -35.15
N GLN A 671 -43.02 31.34 -35.32
CA GLN A 671 -43.26 32.37 -34.31
C GLN A 671 -43.87 31.79 -33.02
N GLN A 672 -44.82 30.84 -33.13
CA GLN A 672 -45.36 30.12 -31.97
C GLN A 672 -44.32 29.26 -31.24
N ILE A 673 -43.36 28.66 -31.96
CA ILE A 673 -42.25 27.92 -31.34
C ILE A 673 -41.30 28.87 -30.61
N GLU A 674 -41.01 30.04 -31.19
CA GLU A 674 -40.17 31.08 -30.56
C GLU A 674 -40.83 31.62 -29.27
N GLU A 675 -42.15 31.89 -29.29
CA GLU A 675 -42.92 32.31 -28.11
C GLU A 675 -42.92 31.24 -27.00
N LEU A 676 -43.16 29.97 -27.32
CA LEU A 676 -43.13 28.87 -26.35
C LEU A 676 -41.73 28.60 -25.78
N MET A 677 -40.66 28.85 -26.55
CA MET A 677 -39.29 28.79 -26.02
C MET A 677 -39.02 29.97 -25.08
N ALA A 678 -39.44 31.19 -25.43
CA ALA A 678 -39.26 32.38 -24.59
C ALA A 678 -40.00 32.28 -23.24
N GLU A 679 -41.22 31.71 -23.22
CA GLU A 679 -41.98 31.45 -21.99
C GLU A 679 -41.29 30.39 -21.12
N LYS A 680 -40.83 29.29 -21.74
CA LYS A 680 -40.09 28.21 -21.06
C LYS A 680 -38.76 28.69 -20.45
N ASP A 681 -37.99 29.50 -21.18
CA ASP A 681 -36.73 30.05 -20.69
C ASP A 681 -36.96 31.10 -19.60
N SER A 682 -38.07 31.85 -19.66
CA SER A 682 -38.50 32.75 -18.57
C SER A 682 -38.84 31.97 -17.29
N SER A 683 -39.53 30.83 -17.41
CA SER A 683 -39.82 29.94 -16.28
C SER A 683 -38.54 29.32 -15.69
N LEU A 684 -37.63 28.83 -16.54
CA LEU A 684 -36.33 28.30 -16.10
C LEU A 684 -35.43 29.38 -15.47
N SER A 685 -35.50 30.62 -15.95
CA SER A 685 -34.80 31.77 -15.35
C SER A 685 -35.34 32.09 -13.94
N LEU A 686 -36.66 32.05 -13.76
CA LEU A 686 -37.32 32.30 -12.48
C LEU A 686 -37.00 31.23 -11.43
N ASP A 687 -36.87 29.96 -11.82
CA ASP A 687 -36.50 28.89 -10.88
C ASP A 687 -34.98 28.84 -10.63
N ARG A 688 -34.15 29.20 -11.62
CA ARG A 688 -32.71 29.45 -11.42
C ARG A 688 -32.45 30.57 -10.40
N THR A 689 -33.21 31.68 -10.47
CA THR A 689 -33.03 32.80 -9.51
C THR A 689 -33.47 32.43 -8.10
N LYS A 690 -34.61 31.75 -7.91
CA LYS A 690 -35.01 31.21 -6.59
C LYS A 690 -33.98 30.25 -6.01
N MET A 691 -33.45 29.34 -6.83
CA MET A 691 -32.45 28.36 -6.40
C MET A 691 -31.12 29.05 -6.04
N SER A 692 -30.76 30.12 -6.77
CA SER A 692 -29.64 31.00 -6.43
C SER A 692 -29.87 31.75 -5.12
N GLU A 693 -31.05 32.32 -4.87
CA GLU A 693 -31.37 32.96 -3.58
C GLU A 693 -31.28 32.00 -2.39
N ILE A 694 -31.74 30.76 -2.55
CA ILE A 694 -31.62 29.72 -1.51
C ILE A 694 -30.14 29.41 -1.19
N LEU A 695 -29.27 29.38 -2.21
CA LEU A 695 -27.82 29.16 -2.04
C LEU A 695 -27.10 30.40 -1.49
N ILE A 696 -27.48 31.62 -1.92
CA ILE A 696 -26.92 32.89 -1.44
C ILE A 696 -27.15 33.08 0.06
N ASN A 697 -28.31 32.65 0.57
CA ASN A 697 -28.66 32.77 1.99
C ASN A 697 -28.00 31.72 2.90
N HIS A 698 -27.15 30.81 2.39
CA HIS A 698 -26.49 29.77 3.17
C HIS A 698 -24.94 29.83 3.07
N PRO A 699 -24.28 30.80 3.74
CA PRO A 699 -22.89 31.18 3.46
C PRO A 699 -21.82 30.14 3.87
N THR A 700 -22.19 29.03 4.50
CA THR A 700 -21.25 28.04 5.08
C THR A 700 -20.70 27.01 4.10
N ILE A 701 -21.18 26.94 2.85
CA ILE A 701 -20.74 25.93 1.84
C ILE A 701 -20.42 26.57 0.49
N ARG A 702 -19.91 27.83 0.49
CA ARG A 702 -19.67 28.59 -0.74
C ARG A 702 -18.17 28.73 -1.06
N THR A 703 -17.62 27.78 -1.82
CA THR A 703 -16.38 27.99 -2.58
C THR A 703 -16.72 28.46 -3.99
N ALA A 704 -15.93 29.38 -4.55
CA ALA A 704 -16.13 29.86 -5.92
C ALA A 704 -16.06 28.71 -6.96
N GLU A 705 -15.23 27.70 -6.67
CA GLU A 705 -15.07 26.46 -7.43
C GLU A 705 -16.39 25.70 -7.64
N LEU A 706 -17.33 25.75 -6.68
CA LEU A 706 -18.64 25.10 -6.82
C LEU A 706 -19.57 25.89 -7.75
N ASP A 707 -19.64 27.22 -7.59
CA ASP A 707 -20.41 28.09 -8.48
C ASP A 707 -19.85 28.01 -9.93
N GLU A 708 -18.52 27.95 -10.11
CA GLU A 708 -17.88 27.80 -11.41
C GLU A 708 -18.07 26.40 -12.01
N ARG A 709 -17.96 25.33 -11.22
CA ARG A 709 -18.18 23.95 -11.69
C ARG A 709 -19.63 23.69 -12.08
N CYS A 710 -20.60 24.28 -11.37
CA CYS A 710 -22.00 24.28 -11.79
C CYS A 710 -22.20 25.02 -13.11
N GLN A 711 -21.54 26.17 -13.31
CA GLN A 711 -21.57 26.88 -14.60
C GLN A 711 -20.86 26.13 -15.74
N ALA A 712 -19.84 25.32 -15.44
CA ALA A 712 -19.18 24.47 -16.43
C ALA A 712 -20.09 23.31 -16.87
N LEU A 713 -20.69 22.60 -15.91
CA LEU A 713 -21.63 21.50 -16.18
C LEU A 713 -22.89 21.97 -16.92
N GLU A 714 -23.40 23.17 -16.61
CA GLU A 714 -24.55 23.74 -17.35
C GLU A 714 -24.18 24.13 -18.79
N ARG A 715 -22.97 24.65 -19.03
CA ARG A 715 -22.44 24.89 -20.39
C ARG A 715 -22.30 23.59 -21.19
N GLU A 716 -21.74 22.55 -20.57
CA GLU A 716 -21.59 21.21 -21.16
C GLU A 716 -22.97 20.60 -21.50
N ARG A 717 -23.93 20.68 -20.57
CA ARG A 717 -25.32 20.24 -20.78
C ARG A 717 -25.98 20.98 -21.95
N ILE A 718 -25.83 22.30 -22.05
CA ILE A 718 -26.39 23.10 -23.17
C ILE A 718 -25.76 22.67 -24.50
N SER A 719 -24.45 22.44 -24.54
CA SER A 719 -23.74 21.95 -25.73
C SER A 719 -24.25 20.56 -26.16
N LEU A 720 -24.35 19.61 -25.23
CA LEU A 720 -24.89 18.27 -25.48
C LEU A 720 -26.36 18.29 -25.90
N GLN A 721 -27.16 19.24 -25.43
CA GLN A 721 -28.53 19.42 -25.89
C GLN A 721 -28.58 19.93 -27.33
N GLY A 722 -27.76 20.94 -27.69
CA GLY A 722 -27.64 21.42 -29.06
C GLY A 722 -27.22 20.32 -30.06
N ILE A 723 -26.23 19.51 -29.70
CA ILE A 723 -25.79 18.36 -30.51
C ILE A 723 -26.93 17.34 -30.72
N ASN A 724 -27.75 17.08 -29.69
CA ASN A 724 -28.90 16.20 -29.83
C ASN A 724 -29.99 16.76 -30.76
N ASP A 725 -30.24 18.08 -30.71
CA ASP A 725 -31.23 18.71 -31.57
C ASP A 725 -30.74 18.85 -33.03
N ASP A 726 -29.45 19.04 -33.25
CA ASP A 726 -28.81 18.89 -34.58
C ASP A 726 -28.96 17.47 -35.14
N ILE A 727 -28.74 16.43 -34.33
CA ILE A 727 -28.91 15.03 -34.74
C ILE A 727 -30.37 14.73 -35.10
N LYS A 728 -31.35 15.25 -34.35
CA LYS A 728 -32.78 15.17 -34.72
C LYS A 728 -33.07 15.91 -36.03
N HIS A 729 -32.46 17.08 -36.26
CA HIS A 729 -32.66 17.83 -37.50
C HIS A 729 -32.10 17.07 -38.71
N GLN A 730 -30.94 16.43 -38.58
CA GLN A 730 -30.39 15.56 -39.63
C GLN A 730 -31.26 14.31 -39.88
N LEU A 731 -31.79 13.66 -38.84
CA LEU A 731 -32.71 12.54 -38.98
C LEU A 731 -33.99 12.95 -39.74
N THR A 732 -34.68 13.99 -39.28
CA THR A 732 -35.93 14.46 -39.93
C THR A 732 -35.72 15.00 -41.35
N LYS A 733 -34.50 15.46 -41.69
CA LYS A 733 -34.12 15.76 -43.07
C LYS A 733 -33.98 14.48 -43.91
N LEU A 734 -33.24 13.48 -43.44
CA LEU A 734 -33.04 12.21 -44.14
C LEU A 734 -34.36 11.45 -44.33
N GLU A 735 -35.27 11.51 -43.36
CA GLU A 735 -36.63 10.95 -43.47
C GLU A 735 -37.43 11.59 -44.60
N LYS A 736 -37.38 12.93 -44.74
CA LYS A 736 -38.02 13.66 -45.84
C LYS A 736 -37.40 13.36 -47.20
N GLU A 737 -36.07 13.24 -47.28
CA GLU A 737 -35.37 12.88 -48.52
C GLU A 737 -35.73 11.43 -48.96
N ASN A 738 -35.83 10.51 -48.01
CA ASN A 738 -36.25 9.11 -48.25
C ASN A 738 -37.72 9.03 -48.71
N GLU A 739 -38.60 9.84 -48.13
CA GLU A 739 -40.00 9.91 -48.53
C GLU A 739 -40.18 10.54 -49.93
N VAL A 740 -39.40 11.56 -50.30
CA VAL A 740 -39.36 12.08 -51.68
C VAL A 740 -38.86 11.02 -52.68
N LEU A 741 -37.89 10.19 -52.29
CA LEU A 741 -37.42 9.08 -53.13
C LEU A 741 -38.50 7.99 -53.30
N ARG A 742 -39.26 7.66 -52.24
CA ARG A 742 -40.42 6.76 -52.32
C ARG A 742 -41.51 7.29 -53.25
N GLN A 743 -41.84 8.57 -53.14
CA GLN A 743 -42.85 9.21 -54.00
C GLN A 743 -42.41 9.17 -55.47
N ARG A 744 -41.13 9.46 -55.76
CA ARG A 744 -40.55 9.32 -57.11
C ARG A 744 -40.59 7.88 -57.65
N LEU A 745 -40.34 6.88 -56.80
CA LEU A 745 -40.47 5.47 -57.19
C LEU A 745 -41.94 5.11 -57.48
N SER A 746 -42.89 5.49 -56.62
CA SER A 746 -44.32 5.23 -56.86
C SER A 746 -44.88 5.93 -58.11
N ALA A 747 -44.29 7.06 -58.53
CA ALA A 747 -44.62 7.71 -59.78
C ALA A 747 -44.03 6.98 -61.00
N ALA A 748 -42.87 6.33 -60.85
CA ALA A 748 -42.22 5.53 -61.89
C ALA A 748 -42.90 4.16 -62.12
N ASP A 749 -43.62 3.62 -61.13
CA ASP A 749 -44.38 2.37 -61.24
C ASP A 749 -45.69 2.49 -62.06
N SER A 750 -45.98 3.65 -62.67
CA SER A 750 -47.12 3.81 -63.59
C SER A 750 -46.83 3.14 -64.95
N PRO A 751 -47.57 2.08 -65.35
CA PRO A 751 -47.18 1.23 -66.48
C PRO A 751 -47.64 1.80 -67.84
N SER A 752 -47.00 2.87 -68.31
CA SER A 752 -47.25 3.42 -69.65
C SER A 752 -45.98 3.98 -70.32
N GLY A 753 -45.64 3.46 -71.49
CA GLY A 753 -44.56 3.99 -72.35
C GLY A 753 -43.23 3.29 -72.17
N THR A 754 -42.95 2.31 -73.03
CA THR A 754 -41.61 1.74 -73.19
C THR A 754 -40.69 2.73 -73.89
N ASP A 755 -39.75 3.32 -73.16
CA ASP A 755 -38.40 3.57 -73.65
C ASP A 755 -37.43 3.79 -72.48
N THR A 756 -36.12 3.61 -72.72
CA THR A 756 -35.10 3.58 -71.66
C THR A 756 -34.81 4.96 -71.07
N ASN A 757 -35.67 5.41 -70.14
CA ASN A 757 -35.50 6.66 -69.43
C ASN A 757 -34.19 6.65 -68.61
N PRO A 758 -33.21 7.54 -68.87
CA PRO A 758 -31.95 7.57 -68.14
C PRO A 758 -32.12 7.87 -66.66
N ALA A 759 -33.23 8.51 -66.25
CA ALA A 759 -33.55 8.72 -64.84
C ALA A 759 -33.88 7.40 -64.11
N LEU A 760 -34.51 6.42 -64.79
CA LEU A 760 -34.74 5.10 -64.20
C LEU A 760 -33.42 4.33 -64.07
N LEU A 761 -32.54 4.43 -65.07
CA LEU A 761 -31.20 3.84 -65.04
C LEU A 761 -30.29 4.48 -63.97
N GLN A 762 -30.46 5.79 -63.72
CA GLN A 762 -29.77 6.48 -62.64
C GLN A 762 -30.35 6.11 -61.27
N LEU A 763 -31.68 6.03 -61.11
CA LEU A 763 -32.33 5.52 -59.91
C LEU A 763 -31.95 4.05 -59.63
N GLN A 764 -31.76 3.22 -60.66
CA GLN A 764 -31.21 1.88 -60.51
C GLN A 764 -29.77 1.92 -59.99
N ARG A 765 -28.87 2.71 -60.57
CA ARG A 765 -27.48 2.85 -60.06
C ARG A 765 -27.42 3.40 -58.64
N GLU A 766 -28.31 4.34 -58.30
CA GLU A 766 -28.40 4.92 -56.95
C GLU A 766 -28.96 3.89 -55.95
N ASN A 767 -29.98 3.11 -56.33
CA ASN A 767 -30.50 1.99 -55.53
C ASN A 767 -29.47 0.85 -55.39
N GLU A 768 -28.76 0.47 -56.46
CA GLU A 768 -27.64 -0.48 -56.43
C GLU A 768 -26.53 0.01 -55.49
N LYS A 769 -26.18 1.30 -55.53
CA LYS A 769 -25.22 1.91 -54.62
C LYS A 769 -25.72 1.90 -53.17
N PHE A 770 -26.98 2.25 -52.91
CA PHE A 770 -27.57 2.16 -51.57
C PHE A 770 -27.62 0.70 -51.06
N GLN A 771 -27.87 -0.29 -51.94
CA GLN A 771 -27.80 -1.70 -51.58
C GLN A 771 -26.36 -2.18 -51.35
N GLU A 772 -25.38 -1.66 -52.10
CA GLU A 772 -23.96 -1.93 -51.92
C GLU A 772 -23.46 -1.36 -50.58
N ASP A 773 -23.79 -0.09 -50.28
CA ASP A 773 -23.45 0.56 -49.01
C ASP A 773 -24.21 -0.07 -47.82
N TYR A 774 -25.46 -0.51 -48.00
CA TYR A 774 -26.18 -1.32 -47.01
C TYR A 774 -25.53 -2.69 -46.79
N ARG A 775 -25.10 -3.38 -47.86
CA ARG A 775 -24.37 -4.65 -47.77
C ARG A 775 -23.02 -4.48 -47.07
N ARG A 776 -22.28 -3.39 -47.32
CA ARG A 776 -21.04 -3.02 -46.61
C ARG A 776 -21.27 -2.69 -45.14
N LEU A 777 -22.30 -1.91 -44.83
CA LEU A 777 -22.66 -1.58 -43.44
C LEU A 777 -23.07 -2.83 -42.66
N LYS A 778 -23.83 -3.74 -43.29
CA LYS A 778 -24.22 -5.04 -42.71
C LYS A 778 -23.03 -5.98 -42.53
N ALA A 779 -22.09 -6.00 -43.47
CA ALA A 779 -20.83 -6.76 -43.32
C ALA A 779 -19.98 -6.21 -42.16
N SER A 780 -19.83 -4.88 -42.06
CA SER A 780 -19.13 -4.21 -40.96
C SER A 780 -19.78 -4.46 -39.59
N TYR A 781 -21.12 -4.44 -39.53
CA TYR A 781 -21.88 -4.84 -38.34
C TYR A 781 -21.59 -6.30 -37.95
N ASN A 782 -21.67 -7.23 -38.91
CA ASN A 782 -21.38 -8.64 -38.68
C ASN A 782 -19.92 -8.88 -38.27
N GLU A 783 -18.95 -8.14 -38.80
CA GLU A 783 -17.56 -8.17 -38.33
C GLU A 783 -17.45 -7.68 -36.88
N LEU A 784 -18.07 -6.54 -36.56
CA LEU A 784 -18.06 -5.97 -35.20
C LEU A 784 -18.71 -6.92 -34.19
N GLU A 785 -19.80 -7.58 -34.57
CA GLU A 785 -20.46 -8.60 -33.76
C GLU A 785 -19.59 -9.86 -33.58
N ASN A 786 -19.00 -10.40 -34.65
CA ASN A 786 -18.07 -11.54 -34.57
C ASN A 786 -16.79 -11.20 -33.79
N ARG A 787 -16.40 -9.93 -33.75
CA ARG A 787 -15.28 -9.42 -32.93
C ARG A 787 -15.69 -9.29 -31.46
N HIS A 788 -16.92 -8.87 -31.18
CA HIS A 788 -17.52 -8.93 -29.83
C HIS A 788 -17.65 -10.37 -29.32
N LEU A 789 -18.16 -11.30 -30.14
CA LEU A 789 -18.29 -12.71 -29.76
C LEU A 789 -16.93 -13.33 -29.44
N ARG A 790 -15.89 -13.06 -30.25
CA ARG A 790 -14.51 -13.48 -29.93
C ARG A 790 -13.95 -12.87 -28.63
N LEU A 791 -14.39 -11.68 -28.24
CA LEU A 791 -14.02 -11.04 -26.96
C LEU A 791 -14.84 -11.56 -25.76
N ILE A 792 -16.00 -12.19 -25.99
CA ILE A 792 -16.86 -12.77 -24.95
C ILE A 792 -16.52 -14.26 -24.74
N SER A 793 -16.14 -14.98 -25.81
CA SER A 793 -15.95 -16.44 -25.78
C SER A 793 -14.50 -16.90 -25.53
N SER A 794 -13.53 -16.00 -25.37
CA SER A 794 -12.13 -16.37 -25.09
C SER A 794 -11.67 -15.89 -23.70
N PRO A 795 -11.70 -16.76 -22.66
CA PRO A 795 -11.24 -16.44 -21.31
C PRO A 795 -9.72 -16.62 -21.16
N GLU A 796 -8.92 -15.96 -22.02
CA GLU A 796 -7.45 -16.07 -22.01
C GLU A 796 -6.76 -14.86 -21.37
N SER A 797 -5.85 -15.17 -20.42
CA SER A 797 -4.80 -14.33 -19.82
C SER A 797 -5.16 -12.87 -19.40
N PRO A 798 -5.25 -12.57 -18.09
CA PRO A 798 -5.53 -11.22 -17.58
C PRO A 798 -4.27 -10.31 -17.58
N GLY A 799 -3.55 -10.25 -18.71
CA GLY A 799 -2.32 -9.48 -18.86
C GLY A 799 -2.58 -7.97 -19.03
N ASP A 800 -3.13 -7.59 -20.20
CA ASP A 800 -2.92 -6.24 -20.74
C ASP A 800 -4.19 -5.55 -21.28
N ARG A 801 -5.34 -5.86 -20.67
CA ARG A 801 -6.61 -5.10 -20.82
C ARG A 801 -7.17 -4.65 -19.49
N SER A 802 -6.24 -4.30 -18.62
CA SER A 802 -6.47 -3.80 -17.27
C SER A 802 -7.45 -2.63 -17.27
N ASP A 803 -7.22 -1.63 -18.11
CA ASP A 803 -7.76 -0.29 -17.84
C ASP A 803 -9.15 -0.05 -18.42
N ASP A 804 -9.50 -0.61 -19.59
CA ASP A 804 -10.90 -0.71 -20.03
C ASP A 804 -11.75 -1.48 -19.00
N SER A 805 -11.22 -2.58 -18.46
CA SER A 805 -11.92 -3.39 -17.44
C SER A 805 -12.06 -2.62 -16.12
N LYS A 806 -11.03 -1.88 -15.69
CA LYS A 806 -11.09 -1.01 -14.51
C LYS A 806 -12.03 0.17 -14.73
N GLN A 807 -12.07 0.79 -15.91
CA GLN A 807 -12.95 1.91 -16.20
C GLN A 807 -14.41 1.45 -16.28
N MET A 808 -14.70 0.33 -16.94
CA MET A 808 -16.04 -0.25 -16.94
C MET A 808 -16.47 -0.70 -15.55
N LYS A 809 -15.57 -1.26 -14.74
CA LYS A 809 -15.83 -1.56 -13.30
C LYS A 809 -16.06 -0.29 -12.48
N LYS A 810 -15.30 0.80 -12.72
CA LYS A 810 -15.52 2.10 -12.07
C LYS A 810 -16.90 2.65 -12.41
N GLU A 811 -17.29 2.65 -13.70
CA GLU A 811 -18.60 3.13 -14.14
C GLU A 811 -19.74 2.26 -13.59
N ILE A 812 -19.57 0.92 -13.57
CA ILE A 812 -20.49 0.00 -12.89
C ILE A 812 -20.60 0.36 -11.41
N THR A 813 -19.50 0.48 -10.65
CA THR A 813 -19.56 0.86 -9.22
C THR A 813 -20.13 2.27 -8.99
N ARG A 814 -19.99 3.19 -9.96
CA ARG A 814 -20.58 4.53 -9.93
C ARG A 814 -22.10 4.47 -10.10
N LEU A 815 -22.58 3.71 -11.09
CA LEU A 815 -24.00 3.47 -11.32
C LEU A 815 -24.63 2.66 -10.18
N GLU A 816 -23.94 1.64 -9.65
CA GLU A 816 -24.35 0.90 -8.45
C GLU A 816 -24.41 1.81 -7.22
N SER A 817 -23.46 2.75 -7.07
CA SER A 817 -23.49 3.75 -5.99
C SER A 817 -24.64 4.74 -6.17
N GLN A 818 -24.93 5.18 -7.40
CA GLN A 818 -26.05 6.07 -7.72
C GLN A 818 -27.40 5.38 -7.49
N VAL A 819 -27.56 4.12 -7.91
CA VAL A 819 -28.72 3.29 -7.62
C VAL A 819 -28.86 3.02 -6.11
N SER A 820 -27.75 2.84 -5.38
CA SER A 820 -27.76 2.69 -3.92
C SER A 820 -28.13 3.98 -3.20
N LEU A 821 -27.68 5.14 -3.70
CA LEU A 821 -28.07 6.46 -3.20
C LEU A 821 -29.56 6.71 -3.42
N GLN A 822 -30.08 6.42 -4.62
CA GLN A 822 -31.51 6.52 -4.94
C GLN A 822 -32.35 5.55 -4.09
N ARG A 823 -31.90 4.31 -3.87
CA ARG A 823 -32.55 3.37 -2.92
C ARG A 823 -32.52 3.91 -1.49
N GLY A 824 -31.42 4.53 -1.06
CA GLY A 824 -31.33 5.21 0.24
C GLY A 824 -32.31 6.37 0.37
N GLN A 825 -32.46 7.18 -0.69
CA GLN A 825 -33.46 8.25 -0.76
C GLN A 825 -34.89 7.71 -0.70
N ILE A 826 -35.21 6.64 -1.43
CA ILE A 826 -36.50 5.94 -1.32
C ILE A 826 -36.73 5.48 0.12
N VAL A 827 -35.80 4.77 0.74
CA VAL A 827 -35.95 4.27 2.12
C VAL A 827 -36.11 5.42 3.12
N LEU A 828 -35.47 6.58 2.91
CA LEU A 828 -35.68 7.77 3.74
C LEU A 828 -37.07 8.38 3.53
N LEU A 829 -37.59 8.40 2.28
CA LEU A 829 -38.93 8.84 1.94
C LEU A 829 -40.00 7.88 2.49
N GLU A 830 -39.85 6.56 2.35
CA GLU A 830 -40.71 5.53 2.95
C GLU A 830 -40.77 5.66 4.48
N ASN A 831 -39.62 5.88 5.13
CA ASN A 831 -39.58 6.12 6.57
C ASN A 831 -40.17 7.49 6.95
N SER A 832 -40.16 8.49 6.07
CA SER A 832 -40.91 9.74 6.26
C SER A 832 -42.41 9.51 6.15
N LYS A 833 -42.86 8.85 5.07
CA LYS A 833 -44.23 8.45 4.80
C LYS A 833 -44.82 7.65 5.96
N ARG A 834 -44.14 6.60 6.43
CA ARG A 834 -44.59 5.79 7.58
C ARG A 834 -44.71 6.61 8.87
N ARG A 835 -43.83 7.60 9.10
CA ARG A 835 -43.97 8.51 10.25
C ARG A 835 -45.18 9.44 10.13
N LEU A 836 -45.49 9.92 8.93
CA LEU A 836 -46.70 10.70 8.64
C LEU A 836 -47.97 9.83 8.75
N GLU A 837 -47.96 8.61 8.23
CA GLU A 837 -49.05 7.63 8.41
C GLU A 837 -49.29 7.31 9.89
N ASP A 838 -48.23 7.11 10.68
CA ASP A 838 -48.35 6.84 12.12
C ASP A 838 -48.70 8.09 12.93
N GLN A 839 -48.52 9.30 12.39
CA GLN A 839 -49.08 10.53 12.93
C GLN A 839 -50.57 10.68 12.59
N ASN A 840 -50.95 10.43 11.33
CA ASN A 840 -52.36 10.41 10.90
C ASN A 840 -53.17 9.40 11.71
N LYS A 841 -52.73 8.13 11.83
CA LYS A 841 -53.40 7.11 12.66
C LYS A 841 -53.57 7.55 14.12
N LYS A 842 -52.62 8.30 14.69
CA LYS A 842 -52.71 8.85 16.06
C LYS A 842 -53.66 10.04 16.18
N LEU A 843 -53.81 10.83 15.12
CA LEU A 843 -54.77 11.93 15.07
C LEU A 843 -56.18 11.41 14.77
N GLU A 844 -56.34 10.46 13.85
CA GLU A 844 -57.58 9.70 13.59
C GLU A 844 -58.08 9.02 14.87
N ALA A 845 -57.22 8.30 15.58
CA ALA A 845 -57.58 7.68 16.86
C ALA A 845 -57.99 8.71 17.94
N LYS A 846 -57.39 9.91 17.95
CA LYS A 846 -57.80 11.02 18.83
C LYS A 846 -59.13 11.65 18.42
N VAL A 847 -59.38 11.81 17.12
CA VAL A 847 -60.67 12.30 16.60
C VAL A 847 -61.76 11.29 16.94
N GLN A 848 -61.49 9.99 16.81
CA GLN A 848 -62.39 8.92 17.23
C GLN A 848 -62.61 8.91 18.76
N GLU A 849 -61.56 9.05 19.58
CA GLU A 849 -61.71 9.16 21.04
C GLU A 849 -62.55 10.38 21.44
N LEU A 850 -62.36 11.52 20.77
CA LEU A 850 -63.18 12.72 20.97
C LEU A 850 -64.63 12.53 20.48
N GLU A 851 -64.85 11.73 19.44
CA GLU A 851 -66.19 11.37 18.95
C GLU A 851 -66.91 10.39 19.88
N GLU A 852 -66.20 9.40 20.44
CA GLU A 852 -66.73 8.51 21.47
C GLU A 852 -67.03 9.26 22.78
N ARG A 853 -66.21 10.25 23.17
CA ARG A 853 -66.50 11.15 24.30
C ARG A 853 -67.70 12.06 24.02
N GLU A 854 -67.76 12.72 22.85
CA GLU A 854 -68.89 13.58 22.46
C GLU A 854 -70.20 12.77 22.41
N TYR A 855 -70.18 11.52 21.94
CA TYR A 855 -71.32 10.62 21.94
C TYR A 855 -71.78 10.25 23.37
N ASN A 856 -70.85 9.82 24.23
CA ASN A 856 -71.14 9.43 25.60
C ASN A 856 -71.63 10.60 26.48
N GLU A 857 -71.09 11.82 26.27
CA GLU A 857 -71.54 13.02 27.00
C GLU A 857 -72.86 13.59 26.47
N SER A 858 -73.20 13.34 25.20
CA SER A 858 -74.47 13.77 24.56
C SER A 858 -75.66 12.85 24.85
N PHE A 859 -75.43 11.55 25.11
CA PHE A 859 -76.49 10.58 25.40
C PHE A 859 -76.29 9.86 26.76
N PRO A 860 -76.38 10.56 27.90
CA PRO A 860 -76.27 9.96 29.23
C PRO A 860 -77.55 9.18 29.63
N GLY A 861 -77.85 8.07 28.95
CA GLY A 861 -78.83 7.09 29.43
C GLY A 861 -79.42 6.11 28.40
N LYS A 862 -78.97 4.84 28.43
CA LYS A 862 -79.80 3.60 28.47
C LYS A 862 -79.00 2.30 28.22
N SER A 863 -78.52 1.67 29.28
CA SER A 863 -78.34 0.20 29.44
C SER A 863 -77.94 -0.06 30.91
N MET A 864 -78.51 -0.95 31.73
CA MET A 864 -79.06 -2.32 31.58
C MET A 864 -78.04 -3.37 31.14
N GLN A 865 -77.90 -4.54 31.79
CA GLN A 865 -78.46 -5.05 33.06
C GLN A 865 -77.61 -6.26 33.51
N GLU A 866 -77.74 -6.71 34.77
CA GLU A 866 -77.24 -7.99 35.31
C GLU A 866 -75.71 -8.09 35.55
N GLY A 867 -75.21 -8.57 36.70
CA GLY A 867 -75.93 -8.96 37.92
C GLY A 867 -75.03 -9.42 39.08
N SER A 868 -75.68 -9.83 40.18
CA SER A 868 -75.11 -10.56 41.34
C SER A 868 -74.20 -9.83 42.35
N SER A 869 -74.84 -9.09 43.27
CA SER A 869 -74.86 -9.42 44.71
C SER A 869 -73.55 -9.46 45.53
N HIS A 870 -73.28 -8.39 46.31
CA HIS A 870 -73.40 -8.47 47.79
C HIS A 870 -73.31 -7.12 48.55
N ARG A 871 -73.78 -7.19 49.81
CA ARG A 871 -73.76 -6.26 50.96
C ARG A 871 -72.45 -5.43 51.16
N THR A 872 -72.40 -4.25 51.82
CA THR A 872 -73.37 -3.55 52.71
C THR A 872 -73.04 -2.05 52.98
N HIS A 873 -74.07 -1.27 53.37
CA HIS A 873 -74.07 -0.15 54.35
C HIS A 873 -73.45 1.25 54.06
N SER A 874 -74.37 2.22 53.93
CA SER A 874 -74.53 3.40 54.84
C SER A 874 -73.80 4.75 54.62
N ARG A 875 -74.59 5.73 54.14
CA ARG A 875 -74.79 7.12 54.65
C ARG A 875 -73.60 8.05 54.97
N SER A 876 -73.52 9.17 54.23
CA SER A 876 -73.40 10.58 54.74
C SER A 876 -73.19 11.55 53.55
N SER A 877 -74.22 12.16 52.92
CA SER A 877 -74.96 13.40 53.26
C SER A 877 -74.19 14.73 53.03
N GLY A 878 -74.86 15.71 52.39
CA GLY A 878 -74.29 16.94 51.79
C GLY A 878 -74.18 16.79 50.26
N ASP A 879 -75.07 17.26 49.39
CA ASP A 879 -76.11 18.31 49.42
C ASP A 879 -75.58 19.76 49.35
N GLY A 880 -76.20 20.58 48.48
CA GLY A 880 -75.96 22.02 48.34
C GLY A 880 -74.90 22.49 47.32
N SER A 881 -75.21 22.47 46.01
CA SER A 881 -74.96 23.62 45.11
C SER A 881 -75.62 23.42 43.74
N SER A 882 -76.39 24.40 43.27
CA SER A 882 -77.14 24.37 42.00
C SER A 882 -76.68 25.46 41.05
N GLY A 883 -76.66 25.18 39.73
CA GLY A 883 -76.85 26.23 38.71
C GLY A 883 -75.61 26.94 38.17
N VAL A 884 -74.44 26.29 38.11
CA VAL A 884 -73.26 26.78 37.34
C VAL A 884 -72.75 25.75 36.32
N ALA A 885 -72.99 24.46 36.57
CA ALA A 885 -72.39 23.37 35.79
C ALA A 885 -72.80 23.33 34.30
N ASP A 886 -74.00 23.80 33.92
CA ASP A 886 -74.44 23.75 32.52
C ASP A 886 -73.75 24.80 31.63
N GLU A 887 -73.36 25.96 32.16
CA GLU A 887 -72.58 26.96 31.41
C GLU A 887 -71.10 26.55 31.30
N GLU A 888 -70.50 25.97 32.35
CA GLU A 888 -69.18 25.34 32.22
C GLU A 888 -69.21 24.17 31.21
N LYS A 889 -70.30 23.39 31.19
CA LYS A 889 -70.43 22.25 30.27
C LYS A 889 -70.64 22.69 28.81
N THR A 890 -71.40 23.75 28.53
CA THR A 890 -71.51 24.28 27.16
C THR A 890 -70.18 24.89 26.69
N VAL A 891 -69.48 25.63 27.54
CA VAL A 891 -68.13 26.16 27.23
C VAL A 891 -67.12 25.04 27.00
N LEU A 892 -67.18 23.94 27.78
CA LEU A 892 -66.37 22.75 27.54
C LEU A 892 -66.69 22.06 26.21
N ILE A 893 -67.97 21.87 25.89
CA ILE A 893 -68.41 21.29 24.61
C ILE A 893 -67.98 22.15 23.42
N GLU A 894 -68.11 23.47 23.51
CA GLU A 894 -67.73 24.40 22.45
C GLU A 894 -66.21 24.49 22.27
N LYS A 895 -65.44 24.43 23.37
CA LYS A 895 -63.98 24.30 23.34
C LYS A 895 -63.54 22.96 22.75
N LEU A 896 -64.16 21.83 23.15
CA LEU A 896 -63.88 20.50 22.59
C LEU A 896 -64.19 20.44 21.09
N LYS A 897 -65.26 21.11 20.63
CA LYS A 897 -65.56 21.27 19.21
C LYS A 897 -64.50 22.10 18.49
N GLY A 898 -64.03 23.19 19.08
CA GLY A 898 -62.90 23.98 18.54
C GLY A 898 -61.60 23.18 18.42
N GLU A 899 -61.29 22.35 19.42
CA GLU A 899 -60.10 21.47 19.40
C GLU A 899 -60.26 20.31 18.39
N LYS A 900 -61.42 19.65 18.35
CA LYS A 900 -61.77 18.61 17.37
C LYS A 900 -61.70 19.13 15.92
N GLU A 901 -62.23 20.32 15.67
CA GLU A 901 -62.19 21.00 14.37
C GLU A 901 -60.76 21.42 13.98
N LYS A 902 -59.93 21.83 14.96
CA LYS A 902 -58.50 22.05 14.72
C LYS A 902 -57.80 20.76 14.32
N PHE A 903 -58.02 19.66 15.04
CA PHE A 903 -57.44 18.35 14.69
C PHE A 903 -57.93 17.83 13.34
N ARG A 904 -59.20 18.05 12.97
CA ARG A 904 -59.75 17.72 11.65
C ARG A 904 -58.95 18.40 10.52
N ARG A 905 -58.71 19.71 10.62
CA ARG A 905 -57.91 20.47 9.64
C ARG A 905 -56.44 20.04 9.62
N GLU A 906 -55.89 19.64 10.77
CA GLU A 906 -54.53 19.10 10.87
C GLU A 906 -54.41 17.74 10.16
N VAL A 907 -55.39 16.85 10.33
CA VAL A 907 -55.51 15.58 9.58
C VAL A 907 -55.72 15.83 8.09
N GLU A 908 -56.59 16.75 7.68
CA GLU A 908 -56.82 17.09 6.27
C GLU A 908 -55.55 17.64 5.60
N SER A 909 -54.81 18.51 6.29
CA SER A 909 -53.52 19.05 5.83
C SER A 909 -52.46 17.95 5.68
N LEU A 910 -52.30 17.07 6.68
CA LEU A 910 -51.36 15.95 6.62
C LEU A 910 -51.79 14.88 5.60
N SER A 911 -53.09 14.71 5.35
CA SER A 911 -53.63 13.83 4.30
C SER A 911 -53.32 14.39 2.90
N SER A 912 -53.38 15.71 2.71
CA SER A 912 -52.93 16.34 1.46
C SER A 912 -51.42 16.15 1.25
N GLN A 913 -50.61 16.46 2.27
CA GLN A 913 -49.16 16.28 2.21
C GLN A 913 -48.75 14.82 1.95
N LEU A 914 -49.51 13.84 2.47
CA LEU A 914 -49.31 12.42 2.19
C LEU A 914 -49.56 12.09 0.71
N LYS A 915 -50.64 12.61 0.11
CA LYS A 915 -50.96 12.42 -1.31
C LYS A 915 -49.93 13.09 -2.23
N ASP A 916 -49.48 14.29 -1.89
CA ASP A 916 -48.42 14.99 -2.65
C ASP A 916 -47.10 14.19 -2.60
N ALA A 917 -46.77 13.60 -1.44
CA ALA A 917 -45.64 12.69 -1.30
C ALA A 917 -45.81 11.38 -2.11
N GLU A 918 -47.02 10.82 -2.19
CA GLU A 918 -47.32 9.65 -3.03
C GLU A 918 -47.18 9.95 -4.52
N ILE A 919 -47.65 11.11 -4.99
CA ILE A 919 -47.49 11.55 -6.40
C ILE A 919 -46.01 11.79 -6.73
N ILE A 920 -45.21 12.27 -5.77
CA ILE A 920 -43.75 12.41 -5.94
C ILE A 920 -43.08 11.02 -5.95
N GLN A 921 -43.49 10.10 -5.07
CA GLN A 921 -43.01 8.71 -5.06
C GLN A 921 -43.29 8.01 -6.39
N GLU A 922 -44.52 8.07 -6.91
CA GLU A 922 -44.88 7.44 -8.18
C GLU A 922 -44.05 8.00 -9.35
N LYS A 923 -43.81 9.31 -9.39
CA LYS A 923 -42.92 9.93 -10.39
C LYS A 923 -41.48 9.42 -10.27
N GLN A 924 -40.95 9.28 -9.05
CA GLN A 924 -39.59 8.74 -8.83
C GLN A 924 -39.50 7.25 -9.19
N GLU A 925 -40.51 6.44 -8.86
CA GLU A 925 -40.58 5.03 -9.24
C GLU A 925 -40.68 4.84 -10.76
N ASN A 926 -41.43 5.70 -11.45
CA ASN A 926 -41.51 5.69 -12.91
C ASN A 926 -40.18 6.13 -13.56
N VAL A 927 -39.48 7.13 -13.02
CA VAL A 927 -38.11 7.49 -13.46
C VAL A 927 -37.14 6.33 -13.22
N ILE A 928 -37.20 5.66 -12.07
CA ILE A 928 -36.34 4.50 -11.76
C ILE A 928 -36.73 3.28 -12.60
N ARG A 929 -37.97 3.18 -13.08
CA ARG A 929 -38.38 2.17 -14.07
C ARG A 929 -37.79 2.49 -15.45
N SER A 930 -37.90 3.74 -15.92
CA SER A 930 -37.25 4.22 -17.15
C SER A 930 -35.74 3.98 -17.10
N MET A 931 -35.05 4.43 -16.05
CA MET A 931 -33.61 4.22 -15.88
C MET A 931 -33.21 2.74 -15.75
N LYS A 932 -34.10 1.84 -15.30
CA LYS A 932 -33.86 0.39 -15.32
C LYS A 932 -34.05 -0.19 -16.71
N GLU A 933 -35.10 0.19 -17.42
CA GLU A 933 -35.37 -0.24 -18.79
C GLU A 933 -34.28 0.27 -19.74
N GLU A 934 -33.83 1.52 -19.57
CA GLU A 934 -32.64 2.10 -20.21
C GLU A 934 -31.36 1.32 -19.85
N LEU A 935 -31.15 0.96 -18.57
CA LEU A 935 -29.98 0.16 -18.16
C LEU A 935 -30.02 -1.28 -18.69
N GLU A 936 -31.21 -1.88 -18.84
CA GLU A 936 -31.40 -3.18 -19.49
C GLU A 936 -31.15 -3.07 -21.01
N ASP A 937 -31.68 -2.03 -21.67
CA ASP A 937 -31.46 -1.75 -23.09
C ASP A 937 -30.00 -1.39 -23.40
N GLU A 938 -29.29 -0.71 -22.49
CA GLU A 938 -27.87 -0.36 -22.62
C GLU A 938 -26.96 -1.56 -22.32
N LYS A 939 -27.36 -2.48 -21.42
CA LYS A 939 -26.72 -3.82 -21.32
C LYS A 939 -26.90 -4.62 -22.61
N MET A 940 -28.03 -4.46 -23.30
CA MET A 940 -28.35 -5.18 -24.55
C MET A 940 -27.75 -4.51 -25.80
N ARG A 941 -27.51 -3.19 -25.77
CA ARG A 941 -26.84 -2.42 -26.83
C ARG A 941 -25.32 -2.38 -26.64
N LYS A 942 -24.61 -3.26 -27.38
CA LYS A 942 -23.15 -3.14 -27.55
C LYS A 942 -22.79 -1.71 -28.02
N PRO A 943 -21.84 -1.01 -27.36
CA PRO A 943 -21.68 0.44 -27.52
C PRO A 943 -21.18 0.85 -28.90
N LYS A 944 -21.81 1.90 -29.46
CA LYS A 944 -21.34 2.54 -30.70
C LYS A 944 -20.12 3.41 -30.40
N LYS A 945 -19.04 3.24 -31.18
CA LYS A 945 -17.83 4.07 -31.06
C LYS A 945 -18.11 5.51 -31.47
N ILE A 946 -17.69 6.44 -30.62
CA ILE A 946 -17.40 7.84 -30.98
C ILE A 946 -15.88 8.03 -30.89
N ARG A 947 -15.35 9.00 -31.64
CA ARG A 947 -13.93 9.41 -31.73
C ARG A 947 -13.87 10.94 -31.66
N PHE A 948 -12.66 11.48 -31.44
CA PHE A 948 -12.36 12.91 -31.24
C PHE A 948 -12.94 13.42 -29.90
N LEU A 949 -12.29 14.27 -29.12
CA LEU A 949 -11.00 15.01 -29.18
C LEU A 949 -10.59 15.21 -27.68
N ASP A 950 -9.33 15.12 -27.22
CA ASP A 950 -8.17 16.05 -27.36
C ASP A 950 -8.55 17.54 -27.27
N GLU A 951 -7.73 18.37 -26.60
CA GLU A 951 -8.03 19.78 -26.22
C GLU A 951 -9.10 19.90 -25.09
N LEU A 952 -8.98 20.76 -24.06
CA LEU A 952 -8.14 21.94 -23.82
C LEU A 952 -7.54 21.97 -22.38
N GLN A 953 -6.52 22.81 -22.17
CA GLN A 953 -5.78 22.98 -20.91
C GLN A 953 -6.45 23.98 -19.92
N PRO A 954 -6.15 23.92 -18.61
CA PRO A 954 -6.26 25.06 -17.70
C PRO A 954 -5.09 26.05 -17.92
N PRO A 955 -5.26 27.36 -17.62
CA PRO A 955 -4.25 28.39 -17.90
C PRO A 955 -3.04 28.33 -16.96
N GLN A 956 -1.83 28.44 -17.52
CA GLN A 956 -0.56 28.42 -16.79
C GLN A 956 0.20 29.77 -16.91
N GLU A 957 -0.31 30.85 -16.32
CA GLU A 957 0.36 32.18 -16.38
C GLU A 957 1.23 32.50 -15.14
N SER A 958 1.48 31.53 -14.25
CA SER A 958 2.37 31.67 -13.09
C SER A 958 3.52 30.64 -13.04
N MET A 959 3.58 29.71 -14.00
CA MET A 959 4.59 28.65 -14.05
C MET A 959 5.78 28.99 -14.96
N ASP A 960 5.62 29.87 -15.94
CA ASP A 960 6.69 30.18 -16.91
C ASP A 960 7.83 31.02 -16.32
N GLU A 961 7.54 31.87 -15.34
CA GLU A 961 8.57 32.66 -14.64
C GLU A 961 9.42 31.75 -13.73
N VAL A 962 8.78 30.84 -12.99
CA VAL A 962 9.44 29.77 -12.21
C VAL A 962 10.16 28.77 -13.13
N GLY A 963 9.61 28.49 -14.31
CA GLY A 963 10.20 27.65 -15.34
C GLY A 963 11.46 28.27 -15.95
N ALA A 964 11.46 29.59 -16.18
CA ALA A 964 12.63 30.33 -16.62
C ALA A 964 13.74 30.33 -15.56
N GLU A 965 13.41 30.55 -14.29
CA GLU A 965 14.39 30.43 -13.19
C GLU A 965 14.93 28.99 -13.05
N LEU A 966 14.06 27.97 -13.13
CA LEU A 966 14.50 26.56 -13.09
C LEU A 966 15.35 26.16 -14.29
N LEU A 967 15.08 26.67 -15.48
CA LEU A 967 15.93 26.47 -16.67
C LEU A 967 17.25 27.22 -16.55
N HIS A 968 17.27 28.41 -15.93
CA HIS A 968 18.50 29.14 -15.64
C HIS A 968 19.36 28.38 -14.60
N VAL A 969 18.76 27.94 -13.49
CA VAL A 969 19.42 27.12 -12.46
C VAL A 969 19.90 25.78 -13.03
N ARG A 970 19.11 25.11 -13.87
CA ARG A 970 19.53 23.90 -14.60
C ARG A 970 20.70 24.19 -15.55
N GLY A 971 20.70 25.34 -16.23
CA GLY A 971 21.80 25.78 -17.08
C GLY A 971 23.09 26.04 -16.32
N GLU A 972 23.03 26.72 -15.17
CA GLU A 972 24.18 26.92 -14.29
C GLU A 972 24.66 25.61 -13.65
N LEU A 973 23.75 24.74 -13.21
CA LEU A 973 24.09 23.40 -12.72
C LEU A 973 24.74 22.54 -13.80
N GLN A 974 24.30 22.62 -15.05
CA GLN A 974 24.95 21.93 -16.18
C GLN A 974 26.34 22.51 -16.44
N LYS A 975 26.54 23.84 -16.44
CA LYS A 975 27.88 24.45 -16.54
C LYS A 975 28.81 24.00 -15.41
N VAL A 976 28.31 23.89 -14.18
CA VAL A 976 29.07 23.38 -13.02
C VAL A 976 29.37 21.90 -13.19
N TRP A 977 28.42 21.08 -13.63
CA TRP A 977 28.59 19.66 -13.92
C TRP A 977 29.61 19.39 -15.03
N ASP A 978 29.58 20.20 -16.09
CA ASP A 978 30.51 20.16 -17.21
C ASP A 978 31.89 20.66 -16.80
N MET A 979 31.99 21.71 -15.96
CA MET A 979 33.26 22.12 -15.34
C MET A 979 33.85 21.02 -14.45
N ILE A 980 33.01 20.27 -13.71
CA ILE A 980 33.43 19.13 -12.89
C ILE A 980 33.86 17.96 -13.79
N HIS A 981 33.18 17.70 -14.91
CA HIS A 981 33.58 16.69 -15.89
C HIS A 981 34.89 17.06 -16.58
N VAL A 982 35.03 18.27 -17.13
CA VAL A 982 36.26 18.75 -17.79
C VAL A 982 37.45 18.72 -16.82
N LYS A 983 37.29 19.12 -15.56
CA LYS A 983 38.35 18.98 -14.53
C LYS A 983 38.60 17.51 -14.16
N GLY A 984 37.56 16.69 -14.03
CA GLY A 984 37.65 15.26 -13.70
C GLY A 984 38.29 14.40 -14.80
N TRP A 985 38.20 14.84 -16.05
CA TRP A 985 38.92 14.29 -17.21
C TRP A 985 40.34 14.84 -17.28
N GLY A 986 40.56 16.13 -16.99
CA GLY A 986 41.90 16.73 -16.93
C GLY A 986 42.86 16.02 -15.94
N VAL A 987 42.33 15.51 -14.81
CA VAL A 987 43.12 14.74 -13.83
C VAL A 987 43.39 13.29 -14.28
N ARG A 988 42.63 12.74 -15.24
CA ARG A 988 42.80 11.36 -15.75
C ARG A 988 43.50 11.27 -17.12
N GLY A 989 43.41 12.30 -17.96
CA GLY A 989 44.08 12.35 -19.26
C GLY A 989 45.62 12.31 -19.19
N ALA A 990 46.21 12.75 -18.07
CA ALA A 990 47.65 12.83 -17.85
C ALA A 990 48.38 11.46 -17.71
N ARG A 991 47.72 10.32 -18.00
CA ARG A 991 48.33 8.97 -17.94
C ARG A 991 48.15 8.11 -19.21
N GLN A 992 47.47 8.59 -20.25
CA GLN A 992 47.30 7.84 -21.52
C GLN A 992 47.53 8.75 -22.74
N ALA A 993 48.78 9.16 -22.94
CA ALA A 993 49.21 10.00 -24.07
C ALA A 993 50.58 9.55 -24.65
N VAL A 994 50.81 8.24 -24.79
CA VAL A 994 51.96 7.67 -25.50
C VAL A 994 51.51 6.52 -26.40
N GLY A 995 51.64 6.70 -27.72
CA GLY A 995 51.39 5.68 -28.75
C GLY A 995 50.01 5.77 -29.44
N GLY A 996 49.96 5.50 -30.76
CA GLY A 996 48.70 5.18 -31.45
C GLY A 996 48.28 6.01 -32.69
N SER A 997 49.19 6.65 -33.44
CA SER A 997 48.81 7.32 -34.70
C SER A 997 48.71 6.34 -35.89
N SER A 998 47.55 6.25 -36.57
CA SER A 998 47.44 5.89 -38.01
C SER A 998 46.04 6.13 -38.60
N SER A 999 45.91 6.04 -39.93
CA SER A 999 44.75 6.20 -40.85
C SER A 999 43.34 6.37 -40.25
N LYS A 1000 42.52 7.39 -40.57
CA LYS A 1000 42.14 8.05 -41.86
C LYS A 1000 41.48 7.14 -42.93
N ALA A 1001 40.15 7.25 -42.97
CA ALA A 1001 39.28 7.53 -44.12
C ALA A 1001 39.17 6.55 -45.32
N CYS A 1002 37.91 6.20 -45.65
CA CYS A 1002 37.42 6.20 -47.03
C CYS A 1002 35.90 6.53 -47.07
N ARG A 1003 35.32 6.77 -48.27
CA ARG A 1003 33.90 7.08 -48.50
C ARG A 1003 33.26 6.06 -49.46
N GLY A 1004 31.94 5.87 -49.35
CA GLY A 1004 31.10 5.11 -50.30
C GLY A 1004 29.86 4.58 -49.57
N ALA A 1005 28.64 5.11 -49.73
CA ALA A 1005 27.82 5.24 -50.95
C ALA A 1005 27.28 3.88 -51.43
N ALA A 1006 26.02 3.59 -51.09
CA ALA A 1006 25.24 2.47 -51.59
C ALA A 1006 23.82 2.98 -51.92
N ARG A 1007 23.29 2.53 -53.07
CA ARG A 1007 21.93 2.84 -53.57
C ARG A 1007 21.14 1.53 -53.69
N GLU A 1008 19.82 1.67 -53.55
CA GLU A 1008 18.76 0.96 -54.29
C GLU A 1008 18.96 -0.54 -54.58
N GLY A 1009 18.14 -1.38 -53.93
CA GLY A 1009 17.99 -2.81 -54.24
C GLY A 1009 16.57 -3.28 -53.98
N GLN A 1010 15.65 -3.00 -54.92
CA GLN A 1010 14.28 -3.52 -54.88
C GLN A 1010 14.30 -5.03 -55.17
N ILE A 1011 13.57 -5.82 -54.37
CA ILE A 1011 13.29 -7.23 -54.66
C ILE A 1011 11.83 -7.34 -55.07
N ALA A 1012 11.58 -7.57 -56.36
CA ALA A 1012 10.28 -7.98 -56.86
C ALA A 1012 10.17 -9.51 -56.81
N ALA A 1013 9.00 -10.04 -56.46
CA ALA A 1013 8.68 -11.45 -56.51
C ALA A 1013 7.45 -11.66 -57.40
N GLU A 1014 7.66 -12.15 -58.62
CA GLU A 1014 6.59 -12.49 -59.56
C GLU A 1014 6.24 -13.98 -59.50
N SER A 1015 4.95 -14.29 -59.29
CA SER A 1015 4.27 -15.43 -59.94
C SER A 1015 2.76 -15.38 -59.60
N GLY A 1016 1.88 -15.08 -60.56
CA GLY A 1016 0.43 -14.99 -60.25
C GLY A 1016 -0.53 -14.48 -61.34
N GLN A 1017 -0.15 -14.47 -62.63
CA GLN A 1017 -1.06 -14.21 -63.76
C GLN A 1017 -1.62 -15.52 -64.37
N PRO A 1018 -2.57 -15.49 -65.32
CA PRO A 1018 -3.39 -14.38 -65.86
C PRO A 1018 -4.88 -14.56 -65.45
N THR A 1019 -5.98 -14.11 -66.07
CA THR A 1019 -6.45 -13.53 -67.37
C THR A 1019 -7.74 -12.71 -67.12
N LYS A 1020 -8.29 -11.80 -67.93
CA LYS A 1020 -7.93 -11.01 -69.14
C LYS A 1020 -9.08 -9.99 -69.36
N THR A 1021 -8.77 -8.81 -69.92
CA THR A 1021 -9.72 -7.88 -70.62
C THR A 1021 -10.92 -7.32 -69.82
N ARG A 1022 -11.39 -6.10 -70.07
CA ARG A 1022 -11.16 -5.18 -71.19
C ARG A 1022 -10.91 -3.75 -70.69
#